data_AF-C6BS50-F1
#
_entry.id   AF-C6BS50-F1
#
_cell.length_a   1.000
_cell.length_b   1.000
_cell.length_c   1.000
_cell.angle_alpha   90.00
_cell.angle_beta   90.00
_cell.angle_gamma   90.00
#
_symmetry.space_group_name_H-M   'P 1'
#
loop_
_entity.id
_entity.type
_entity.pdbx_description
1 polymer ?
#
loop_
_entity_poly.entity_id
_entity_poly.type
_entity_poly.pdbx_seq_one_letter_code
_entity_poly.pdbx_strand_id
1 'polypeptide(L)'
;MPVEQNNPNEIGVVTGVSGEAYAQTASGTRTLEPGSPIYQGEELVTGGNGNVEVRFVDDTLISQGANSRIALDDYVYDPDGGESSFLGDIAEGTFRTVTGKIAEQNPDRFKLGSPLATIGIRGTIILSEVTGDGEKHGVEQLHAGKAMLLQSKATGQVQQLRTGQMLDISKTGLFNPIRPITMQELTSFRDLAPSNIRQEQEIQKQREEEEQQNDPNDEQKNEQQDEQQDGTKDELPGDVDPGGGTPGEDTGEEGGALHANKGVFENEEKGLSDQKRFEPDKLGKKPEPNDKPEIKDEEKRSKDQGEEEKGKGEEPENSQDKGEIQDENEKQVPVTSEEETGDEEQNESENDTDDSDDSGSETNEHDKHGSGLIKGTAANETITGSSSQDTIYGEGGNDTLYGEAGDDELFGGTGNDSMFGGAGEDMLNGGAGNNYLDGGSGEAHETDFASFDGLEHGVNVDLSNKNDAGEVIVITDDDDNTQDVLVNIEGVIGTAHKDTLTGDDGVNRFAPGLNEEYESSGAESVEGGDGKDWIQFETLDSKFYVNMDLSDGLAEIHDSTKSSDSSRVNEINISSIENIIGSSGNDKLRGDESVNNTILGGKGNDLIDGKGASNILKGEDGNDSIIGGSGDDNIDGGSGDDSIKAGKGTNVINGGSGIDSLTYSNSDTSVTIDMNGNGSGVANSADTYISDTFSEVEKIKGSTHDDTFNGSAYADTFDGNDGADVIKGLDGADVLSGGEGNDTIYGGAGNDIINGGLGQNNLYGGTAAGTDMGLDTLSYAGASQVTIDMQLGKAFHDSTYDHFYDFDTFIGSDGEDIFTGHGTAVDIFFGGKGNDTFTGKDGNDTFDGGTGTDTISFIGLTGATGVVVNACSTGYGTATHLNSSNATTETDKFTNVESFVGTDYVDTFNGCSNNETFLGGKGADVFDGGGGHDTLDYSDFEAGVTITVNADGDGQAERTVETVFERDTFTDIDEFFGSMAGDTFIGGTGDIDQTFCGNSGTDSMDGGGGTDFISFESPSISTGVTIDLADNADGITCTASGGSDDSFTNIEGVIGSSYSDTITASSVGASTIQGGGGADTINLVNGKATELAYTSLSEGGDTINDFKSGEDYFYFGDSDLDSSAEFYTFSGSYDGEADKGTDDAYFIFDDNNKLWYDSNGDQVGGQTMIAQIASGDDVNSDDISFA
;
A
#
# COMPACT_ATOMS: atom_id res chain seq x y z
N MET A 1 11.80 -11.81 -16.51
CA MET A 1 13.25 -12.16 -16.66
C MET A 1 13.42 -13.29 -17.67
N PRO A 2 14.64 -13.63 -18.15
CA PRO A 2 14.87 -14.86 -18.90
C PRO A 2 14.70 -16.09 -18.00
N VAL A 3 13.69 -16.91 -18.27
CA VAL A 3 13.53 -18.23 -17.64
C VAL A 3 14.60 -19.19 -18.22
N GLU A 4 15.00 -20.19 -17.43
CA GLU A 4 16.10 -21.15 -17.67
C GLU A 4 17.55 -20.59 -17.67
N GLN A 5 18.27 -20.79 -16.55
CA GLN A 5 19.74 -20.81 -16.57
C GLN A 5 20.27 -22.01 -17.38
N ASN A 6 20.45 -21.81 -18.69
CA ASN A 6 20.97 -22.84 -19.60
C ASN A 6 22.48 -23.17 -19.39
N ASN A 7 23.17 -22.50 -18.47
CA ASN A 7 24.58 -22.74 -18.14
C ASN A 7 24.90 -22.38 -16.67
N PRO A 8 25.37 -23.31 -15.82
CA PRO A 8 25.56 -23.09 -14.37
C PRO A 8 26.82 -22.28 -14.00
N ASN A 9 27.34 -21.46 -14.92
CA ASN A 9 28.35 -20.44 -14.65
C ASN A 9 27.86 -19.03 -15.05
N GLU A 10 26.61 -18.92 -15.51
CA GLU A 10 25.97 -17.69 -15.94
C GLU A 10 25.39 -16.97 -14.72
N ILE A 11 25.80 -15.72 -14.51
CA ILE A 11 25.55 -14.97 -13.26
C ILE A 11 24.77 -13.67 -13.48
N GLY A 12 24.51 -13.31 -14.74
CA GLY A 12 23.74 -12.14 -15.11
C GLY A 12 23.63 -11.99 -16.63
N VAL A 13 22.92 -10.95 -17.06
CA VAL A 13 22.72 -10.57 -18.46
C VAL A 13 22.98 -9.08 -18.64
N VAL A 14 23.55 -8.70 -19.77
CA VAL A 14 23.73 -7.31 -20.17
C VAL A 14 22.38 -6.72 -20.58
N THR A 15 21.90 -5.72 -19.85
CA THR A 15 20.66 -4.99 -20.15
C THR A 15 20.92 -3.89 -21.17
N GLY A 16 21.89 -3.01 -20.89
CA GLY A 16 22.27 -1.86 -21.71
C GLY A 16 23.74 -1.87 -22.12
N VAL A 17 24.02 -1.34 -23.32
CA VAL A 17 25.38 -1.04 -23.81
C VAL A 17 25.36 0.24 -24.62
N SER A 18 26.35 1.11 -24.39
CA SER A 18 26.71 2.14 -25.37
C SER A 18 28.22 2.18 -25.61
N GLY A 19 28.63 2.56 -26.83
CA GLY A 19 30.05 2.64 -27.20
C GLY A 19 30.76 1.28 -27.34
N GLU A 20 31.93 1.15 -26.71
CA GLU A 20 32.73 -0.09 -26.74
C GLU A 20 32.68 -0.79 -25.37
N ALA A 21 32.12 -2.00 -25.30
CA ALA A 21 32.10 -2.83 -24.09
C ALA A 21 32.54 -4.27 -24.38
N TYR A 22 33.27 -4.88 -23.45
CA TYR A 22 33.86 -6.21 -23.62
C TYR A 22 33.88 -7.00 -22.31
N ALA A 23 33.72 -8.32 -22.40
CA ALA A 23 34.12 -9.25 -21.35
C ALA A 23 35.44 -9.94 -21.73
N GLN A 24 36.34 -10.09 -20.75
CA GLN A 24 37.67 -10.66 -20.92
C GLN A 24 37.86 -11.88 -20.01
N THR A 25 38.51 -12.91 -20.55
CA THR A 25 38.93 -14.10 -19.80
C THR A 25 40.37 -14.46 -20.16
N ALA A 26 40.96 -15.38 -19.39
CA ALA A 26 42.22 -16.03 -19.77
C ALA A 26 42.16 -16.81 -21.11
N SER A 27 40.97 -16.98 -21.72
CA SER A 27 40.78 -17.66 -23.01
C SER A 27 40.64 -16.70 -24.20
N GLY A 28 40.21 -15.45 -23.99
CA GLY A 28 39.96 -14.46 -25.03
C GLY A 28 39.09 -13.29 -24.57
N THR A 29 38.77 -12.41 -25.50
CA THR A 29 37.89 -11.23 -25.31
C THR A 29 36.67 -11.36 -26.23
N ARG A 30 35.48 -11.04 -25.73
CA ARG A 30 34.23 -10.93 -26.49
C ARG A 30 33.64 -9.52 -26.35
N THR A 31 32.98 -9.03 -27.39
CA THR A 31 32.13 -7.82 -27.28
C THR A 31 30.90 -8.13 -26.44
N LEU A 32 30.37 -7.11 -25.77
CA LEU A 32 29.07 -7.14 -25.10
C LEU A 32 28.08 -6.31 -25.91
N GLU A 33 26.86 -6.84 -26.04
CA GLU A 33 25.68 -6.23 -26.67
C GLU A 33 24.49 -6.54 -25.74
N PRO A 34 23.36 -5.79 -25.77
CA PRO A 34 22.16 -6.13 -25.01
C PRO A 34 21.72 -7.59 -25.21
N GLY A 35 21.28 -8.24 -24.13
CA GLY A 35 20.98 -9.68 -24.10
C GLY A 35 22.21 -10.59 -24.05
N SER A 36 23.44 -10.06 -23.95
CA SER A 36 24.63 -10.89 -23.78
C SER A 36 24.68 -11.49 -22.36
N PRO A 37 24.81 -12.80 -22.18
CA PRO A 37 25.03 -13.40 -20.86
C PRO A 37 26.39 -12.98 -20.29
N ILE A 38 26.53 -13.00 -18.96
CA ILE A 38 27.76 -12.73 -18.19
C ILE A 38 28.13 -13.97 -17.36
N TYR A 39 29.41 -14.32 -17.35
CA TYR A 39 29.92 -15.54 -16.70
C TYR A 39 30.85 -15.25 -15.52
N GLN A 40 30.82 -16.12 -14.50
CA GLN A 40 31.75 -16.04 -13.37
C GLN A 40 33.21 -16.16 -13.83
N GLY A 41 34.08 -15.31 -13.27
CA GLY A 41 35.49 -15.22 -13.66
C GLY A 41 35.75 -14.42 -14.95
N GLU A 42 34.78 -13.64 -15.41
CA GLU A 42 34.99 -12.61 -16.44
C GLU A 42 35.38 -11.25 -15.84
N GLU A 43 36.22 -10.54 -16.59
CA GLU A 43 36.56 -9.14 -16.34
C GLU A 43 35.79 -8.28 -17.36
N LEU A 44 34.87 -7.44 -16.87
CA LEU A 44 34.10 -6.51 -17.70
C LEU A 44 34.91 -5.22 -17.90
N VAL A 45 34.95 -4.72 -19.14
CA VAL A 45 35.82 -3.60 -19.55
C VAL A 45 35.12 -2.72 -20.59
N THR A 46 35.03 -1.42 -20.31
CA THR A 46 34.51 -0.41 -21.26
C THR A 46 35.62 0.42 -21.91
N GLY A 47 35.33 0.95 -23.10
CA GLY A 47 36.20 1.85 -23.84
C GLY A 47 36.05 3.33 -23.46
N GLY A 48 36.72 4.21 -24.20
CA GLY A 48 36.80 5.65 -23.88
C GLY A 48 35.50 6.44 -23.94
N ASN A 49 34.49 5.91 -24.62
CA ASN A 49 33.10 6.35 -24.64
C ASN A 49 32.15 5.16 -24.37
N GLY A 50 32.65 4.11 -23.69
CA GLY A 50 31.90 2.88 -23.46
C GLY A 50 31.12 2.91 -22.16
N ASN A 51 29.98 2.25 -22.11
CA ASN A 51 29.18 2.02 -20.92
C ASN A 51 28.48 0.65 -21.05
N VAL A 52 28.28 -0.03 -19.92
CA VAL A 52 27.60 -1.32 -19.86
C VAL A 52 26.82 -1.44 -18.55
N GLU A 53 25.61 -1.99 -18.65
CA GLU A 53 24.71 -2.30 -17.56
C GLU A 53 24.53 -3.82 -17.50
N VAL A 54 24.56 -4.39 -16.30
CA VAL A 54 24.38 -5.83 -16.08
C VAL A 54 23.39 -6.06 -14.93
N ARG A 55 22.31 -6.80 -15.21
CA ARG A 55 21.41 -7.36 -14.19
C ARG A 55 21.91 -8.76 -13.85
N PHE A 56 22.27 -8.97 -12.59
CA PHE A 56 22.67 -10.26 -12.04
C PHE A 56 21.43 -11.08 -11.66
N VAL A 57 21.62 -12.38 -11.42
CA VAL A 57 20.51 -13.32 -11.15
C VAL A 57 19.84 -13.07 -9.78
N ASP A 58 20.48 -12.31 -8.90
CA ASP A 58 19.91 -11.84 -7.63
C ASP A 58 19.23 -10.46 -7.73
N ASP A 59 19.04 -9.94 -8.93
CA ASP A 59 18.58 -8.57 -9.24
C ASP A 59 19.53 -7.43 -8.83
N THR A 60 20.80 -7.73 -8.51
CA THR A 60 21.82 -6.69 -8.46
C THR A 60 22.01 -6.06 -9.85
N LEU A 61 21.99 -4.73 -9.94
CA LEU A 61 22.31 -3.99 -11.16
C LEU A 61 23.66 -3.28 -11.01
N ILE A 62 24.61 -3.54 -11.91
CA ILE A 62 25.90 -2.82 -11.96
C ILE A 62 26.05 -2.10 -13.29
N SER A 63 26.17 -0.79 -13.21
CA SER A 63 26.30 0.11 -14.36
C SER A 63 27.64 0.81 -14.36
N GLN A 64 28.36 0.71 -15.48
CA GLN A 64 29.79 1.03 -15.57
C GLN A 64 30.02 2.15 -16.58
N GLY A 65 30.69 3.22 -16.16
CA GLY A 65 31.05 4.34 -17.04
C GLY A 65 32.21 4.05 -17.99
N ALA A 66 32.76 5.11 -18.59
CA ALA A 66 33.80 5.01 -19.60
C ALA A 66 35.21 4.76 -19.03
N ASN A 67 35.93 3.83 -19.65
CA ASN A 67 37.22 3.29 -19.19
C ASN A 67 37.12 2.52 -17.85
N SER A 68 35.95 1.95 -17.55
CA SER A 68 35.70 1.13 -16.36
C SER A 68 36.16 -0.31 -16.52
N ARG A 69 36.55 -0.92 -15.40
CA ARG A 69 37.04 -2.30 -15.28
C ARG A 69 36.65 -2.91 -13.94
N ILE A 70 35.94 -4.04 -13.97
CA ILE A 70 35.60 -4.86 -12.79
C ILE A 70 35.81 -6.35 -13.09
N ALA A 71 36.41 -7.08 -12.15
CA ALA A 71 36.51 -8.53 -12.18
C ALA A 71 35.40 -9.17 -11.32
N LEU A 72 34.69 -10.16 -11.86
CA LEU A 72 33.59 -10.87 -11.21
C LEU A 72 34.09 -12.24 -10.71
N ASP A 73 34.91 -12.23 -9.66
CA ASP A 73 35.70 -13.39 -9.21
C ASP A 73 34.87 -14.44 -8.45
N ASP A 74 33.94 -14.02 -7.57
CA ASP A 74 33.07 -14.94 -6.83
C ASP A 74 31.60 -14.50 -6.85
N TYR A 75 30.72 -15.43 -7.23
CA TYR A 75 29.27 -15.23 -7.26
C TYR A 75 28.59 -16.55 -6.94
N VAL A 76 27.76 -16.56 -5.91
CA VAL A 76 26.88 -17.67 -5.56
C VAL A 76 25.53 -17.05 -5.19
N TYR A 77 24.45 -17.55 -5.78
CA TYR A 77 23.09 -17.17 -5.39
C TYR A 77 22.30 -18.44 -5.07
N ASP A 78 21.61 -18.39 -3.94
CA ASP A 78 20.82 -19.43 -3.32
C ASP A 78 19.48 -18.77 -2.93
N PRO A 79 18.40 -18.94 -3.73
CA PRO A 79 17.13 -18.22 -3.51
C PRO A 79 16.55 -18.43 -2.11
N ASP A 80 16.78 -19.61 -1.52
CA ASP A 80 16.37 -19.99 -0.16
C ASP A 80 17.21 -19.29 0.95
N GLY A 81 18.03 -18.31 0.59
CA GLY A 81 18.79 -17.44 1.52
C GLY A 81 20.08 -18.02 2.09
N GLY A 82 20.49 -19.22 1.65
CA GLY A 82 21.60 -19.99 2.20
C GLY A 82 23.00 -19.46 1.87
N GLU A 83 23.76 -20.16 1.02
CA GLU A 83 25.16 -19.82 0.74
C GLU A 83 25.32 -18.70 -0.32
N SER A 84 24.40 -17.72 -0.35
CA SER A 84 24.41 -16.51 -1.19
C SER A 84 25.54 -15.50 -0.90
N SER A 85 26.38 -15.17 -1.88
CA SER A 85 27.46 -14.17 -1.77
C SER A 85 27.96 -13.60 -3.09
N PHE A 86 28.37 -12.32 -3.06
CA PHE A 86 28.90 -11.56 -4.20
C PHE A 86 30.28 -10.98 -3.90
N LEU A 87 31.24 -11.15 -4.81
CA LEU A 87 32.56 -10.51 -4.77
C LEU A 87 32.98 -9.99 -6.16
N GLY A 88 32.91 -8.68 -6.33
CA GLY A 88 33.52 -7.97 -7.46
C GLY A 88 34.73 -7.12 -7.03
N ASP A 89 35.83 -7.15 -7.78
CA ASP A 89 36.99 -6.26 -7.56
C ASP A 89 37.04 -5.22 -8.70
N ILE A 90 36.68 -3.97 -8.38
CA ILE A 90 36.84 -2.81 -9.26
C ILE A 90 38.33 -2.48 -9.37
N ALA A 91 38.80 -2.15 -10.58
CA ALA A 91 40.19 -1.79 -10.83
C ALA A 91 40.38 -0.33 -11.30
N GLU A 92 39.45 0.21 -12.10
CA GLU A 92 39.47 1.59 -12.62
C GLU A 92 38.06 1.97 -13.12
N GLY A 93 37.74 3.27 -13.13
CA GLY A 93 36.52 3.86 -13.72
C GLY A 93 35.41 4.24 -12.74
N THR A 94 34.22 4.55 -13.26
CA THR A 94 33.02 4.91 -12.47
C THR A 94 31.96 3.82 -12.53
N PHE A 95 31.23 3.69 -11.42
CA PHE A 95 30.21 2.66 -11.17
C PHE A 95 29.05 3.23 -10.36
N ARG A 96 27.81 2.89 -10.75
CA ARG A 96 26.62 2.91 -9.89
C ARG A 96 26.18 1.46 -9.69
N THR A 97 25.84 1.09 -8.46
CA THR A 97 25.38 -0.26 -8.11
C THR A 97 24.09 -0.17 -7.32
N VAL A 98 23.05 -0.79 -7.83
CA VAL A 98 21.79 -1.06 -7.12
C VAL A 98 21.85 -2.51 -6.63
N THR A 99 21.58 -2.76 -5.36
CA THR A 99 21.90 -4.04 -4.73
C THR A 99 20.70 -4.96 -4.65
N GLY A 100 20.85 -6.19 -5.15
CA GLY A 100 19.81 -7.22 -5.17
C GLY A 100 19.73 -8.07 -3.90
N LYS A 101 18.99 -9.17 -3.99
CA LYS A 101 18.57 -10.02 -2.85
C LYS A 101 19.77 -10.61 -2.07
N ILE A 102 20.98 -10.74 -2.65
CA ILE A 102 22.19 -11.13 -1.89
C ILE A 102 22.57 -10.09 -0.82
N ALA A 103 22.50 -8.79 -1.12
CA ALA A 103 22.90 -7.73 -0.20
C ALA A 103 21.90 -7.52 0.96
N GLU A 104 20.65 -7.84 0.71
CA GLU A 104 19.53 -7.82 1.63
C GLU A 104 19.57 -8.99 2.61
N GLN A 105 19.60 -10.22 2.09
CA GLN A 105 19.63 -11.46 2.89
C GLN A 105 20.98 -11.66 3.59
N ASN A 106 22.09 -11.35 2.90
CA ASN A 106 23.45 -11.70 3.30
C ASN A 106 24.44 -10.50 3.18
N PRO A 107 24.16 -9.31 3.77
CA PRO A 107 24.95 -8.08 3.58
C PRO A 107 26.44 -8.22 3.86
N ASP A 108 26.83 -8.92 4.93
CA ASP A 108 28.25 -9.14 5.27
C ASP A 108 28.98 -10.08 4.28
N ARG A 109 28.29 -10.54 3.23
CA ARG A 109 28.80 -11.38 2.14
C ARG A 109 28.61 -10.76 0.75
N PHE A 110 27.99 -9.58 0.64
CA PHE A 110 28.06 -8.75 -0.56
C PHE A 110 29.25 -7.78 -0.43
N LYS A 111 30.23 -7.87 -1.34
CA LYS A 111 31.44 -7.04 -1.30
C LYS A 111 31.86 -6.53 -2.68
N LEU A 112 32.16 -5.24 -2.73
CA LEU A 112 32.95 -4.64 -3.80
C LEU A 112 34.33 -4.27 -3.26
N GLY A 113 35.39 -4.66 -3.95
CA GLY A 113 36.74 -4.20 -3.68
C GLY A 113 37.17 -3.11 -4.64
N SER A 114 38.08 -2.25 -4.20
CA SER A 114 38.82 -1.28 -5.02
C SER A 114 40.34 -1.42 -4.77
N PRO A 115 41.23 -0.76 -5.54
CA PRO A 115 42.66 -0.78 -5.26
C PRO A 115 43.07 -0.35 -3.84
N LEU A 116 42.32 0.56 -3.18
CA LEU A 116 42.65 1.12 -1.86
C LEU A 116 41.66 0.76 -0.74
N ALA A 117 40.49 0.19 -1.05
CA ALA A 117 39.47 -0.17 -0.06
C ALA A 117 38.77 -1.51 -0.33
N THR A 118 38.09 -2.01 0.70
CA THR A 118 37.04 -3.03 0.62
C THR A 118 35.73 -2.39 1.09
N ILE A 119 34.69 -2.49 0.29
CA ILE A 119 33.35 -1.97 0.52
C ILE A 119 32.47 -3.15 0.99
N GLY A 120 32.07 -3.12 2.26
CA GLY A 120 31.06 -4.01 2.83
C GLY A 120 29.68 -3.34 2.70
N ILE A 121 28.77 -4.02 2.01
CA ILE A 121 27.58 -3.40 1.44
C ILE A 121 26.35 -3.72 2.27
N ARG A 122 25.60 -2.67 2.60
CA ARG A 122 24.49 -2.67 3.56
C ARG A 122 23.46 -1.58 3.22
N GLY A 123 23.23 -1.32 1.94
CA GLY A 123 22.38 -0.23 1.47
C GLY A 123 22.16 -0.28 -0.04
N THR A 124 20.99 0.22 -0.45
CA THR A 124 20.36 -0.03 -1.75
C THR A 124 21.17 0.46 -2.94
N ILE A 125 21.73 1.68 -2.86
CA ILE A 125 22.37 2.33 -4.01
C ILE A 125 23.73 2.92 -3.62
N ILE A 126 24.79 2.49 -4.32
CA ILE A 126 26.18 2.84 -4.03
C ILE A 126 26.86 3.43 -5.26
N LEU A 127 27.61 4.52 -5.02
CA LEU A 127 28.36 5.27 -6.01
C LEU A 127 29.86 5.02 -5.81
N SER A 128 30.62 4.73 -6.88
CA SER A 128 32.07 4.48 -6.79
C SER A 128 32.85 5.02 -7.99
N GLU A 129 33.89 5.83 -7.72
CA GLU A 129 34.83 6.37 -8.71
C GLU A 129 36.25 5.92 -8.33
N VAL A 130 36.93 5.17 -9.19
CA VAL A 130 38.29 4.64 -8.96
C VAL A 130 39.24 5.19 -10.01
N THR A 131 40.21 6.02 -9.58
CA THR A 131 41.14 6.72 -10.48
C THR A 131 42.61 6.54 -10.07
N GLY A 132 43.53 6.85 -10.99
CA GLY A 132 44.97 6.84 -10.71
C GLY A 132 45.46 7.90 -9.70
N ASP A 133 44.60 8.83 -9.26
CA ASP A 133 44.95 9.87 -8.27
C ASP A 133 44.26 9.70 -6.90
N GLY A 134 43.24 8.82 -6.82
CA GLY A 134 42.46 8.51 -5.63
C GLY A 134 41.14 7.80 -5.98
N GLU A 135 40.37 7.43 -4.97
CA GLU A 135 39.06 6.81 -5.10
C GLU A 135 38.00 7.68 -4.40
N LYS A 136 36.73 7.54 -4.78
CA LYS A 136 35.59 8.05 -4.04
C LYS A 136 34.54 6.96 -3.91
N HIS A 137 33.87 6.92 -2.78
CA HIS A 137 32.70 6.06 -2.59
C HIS A 137 31.62 6.83 -1.84
N GLY A 138 30.36 6.68 -2.26
CA GLY A 138 29.23 7.34 -1.64
C GLY A 138 27.99 6.46 -1.62
N VAL A 139 27.04 6.85 -0.78
CA VAL A 139 25.73 6.19 -0.63
C VAL A 139 24.68 7.13 -1.17
N GLU A 140 23.94 6.68 -2.18
CA GLU A 140 22.78 7.41 -2.67
C GLU A 140 21.55 7.09 -1.81
N GLN A 141 21.27 5.81 -1.54
CA GLN A 141 20.15 5.34 -0.69
C GLN A 141 20.58 4.15 0.19
N LEU A 142 19.95 4.00 1.35
CA LEU A 142 20.11 2.88 2.29
C LEU A 142 18.80 2.13 2.46
N HIS A 143 18.89 0.83 2.78
CA HIS A 143 17.74 -0.02 3.09
C HIS A 143 17.63 -0.19 4.62
N ALA A 144 16.45 0.11 5.18
CA ALA A 144 16.10 -0.04 6.60
C ALA A 144 17.17 0.49 7.61
N GLY A 145 17.70 1.69 7.37
CA GLY A 145 18.68 2.36 8.25
C GLY A 145 20.07 1.69 8.37
N LYS A 146 20.30 0.54 7.71
CA LYS A 146 21.58 -0.16 7.64
C LYS A 146 22.58 0.72 6.87
N ALA A 147 23.87 0.73 7.25
CA ALA A 147 24.84 1.70 6.72
C ALA A 147 26.08 1.05 6.09
N MET A 148 26.57 1.61 4.98
CA MET A 148 27.73 1.08 4.23
C MET A 148 29.03 1.19 5.04
N LEU A 149 29.88 0.15 4.96
CA LEU A 149 31.15 0.06 5.67
C LEU A 149 32.33 0.03 4.69
N LEU A 150 33.23 0.99 4.78
CA LEU A 150 34.48 1.01 4.00
C LEU A 150 35.69 0.71 4.86
N GLN A 151 36.46 -0.30 4.48
CA GLN A 151 37.75 -0.62 5.10
C GLN A 151 38.92 -0.26 4.18
N SER A 152 39.82 0.60 4.63
CA SER A 152 41.06 0.91 3.90
C SER A 152 41.97 -0.32 3.83
N LYS A 153 42.34 -0.74 2.62
CA LYS A 153 43.35 -1.79 2.36
C LYS A 153 44.77 -1.33 2.76
N ALA A 154 44.99 -0.03 3.02
CA ALA A 154 46.29 0.53 3.42
C ALA A 154 46.47 0.73 4.94
N THR A 155 45.41 1.11 5.67
CA THR A 155 45.47 1.35 7.13
C THR A 155 44.68 0.34 7.97
N GLY A 156 43.73 -0.39 7.37
CA GLY A 156 42.77 -1.22 8.08
C GLY A 156 41.65 -0.44 8.77
N GLN A 157 41.67 0.90 8.70
CA GLN A 157 40.62 1.78 9.24
C GLN A 157 39.29 1.46 8.57
N VAL A 158 38.23 1.36 9.39
CA VAL A 158 36.84 1.24 8.93
C VAL A 158 36.14 2.58 9.08
N GLN A 159 35.32 2.96 8.11
CA GLN A 159 34.47 4.14 8.14
C GLN A 159 33.05 3.76 7.71
N GLN A 160 32.05 4.30 8.41
CA GLN A 160 30.63 4.16 8.08
C GLN A 160 30.17 5.36 7.25
N LEU A 161 29.31 5.12 6.25
CA LEU A 161 28.62 6.15 5.46
C LEU A 161 27.10 5.97 5.52
N ARG A 162 26.39 7.10 5.60
CA ARG A 162 24.91 7.19 5.52
C ARG A 162 24.46 7.73 4.15
N THR A 163 23.15 7.64 3.87
CA THR A 163 22.45 8.30 2.75
C THR A 163 22.98 9.72 2.49
N GLY A 164 23.21 10.07 1.22
CA GLY A 164 23.70 11.39 0.81
C GLY A 164 25.19 11.67 1.09
N GLN A 165 25.94 10.74 1.69
CA GLN A 165 27.34 10.95 2.09
C GLN A 165 28.35 10.31 1.13
N MET A 166 29.52 10.95 1.01
CA MET A 166 30.67 10.51 0.22
C MET A 166 31.98 10.59 1.01
N LEU A 167 32.88 9.65 0.74
CA LEU A 167 34.23 9.56 1.27
C LEU A 167 35.24 9.56 0.13
N ASP A 168 36.10 10.59 0.08
CA ASP A 168 37.27 10.59 -0.81
C ASP A 168 38.43 9.83 -0.15
N ILE A 169 39.04 8.90 -0.88
CA ILE A 169 40.23 8.14 -0.47
C ILE A 169 41.43 8.63 -1.29
N SER A 170 42.40 9.23 -0.61
CA SER A 170 43.67 9.62 -1.24
C SER A 170 44.42 8.40 -1.78
N LYS A 171 45.21 8.53 -2.87
CA LYS A 171 46.14 7.50 -3.40
C LYS A 171 47.18 6.90 -2.44
N THR A 172 47.17 7.32 -1.18
CA THR A 172 47.92 6.69 -0.07
C THR A 172 47.06 5.72 0.76
N GLY A 173 45.79 5.52 0.40
CA GLY A 173 44.80 4.76 1.16
C GLY A 173 44.40 5.41 2.49
N LEU A 174 44.60 6.72 2.62
CA LEU A 174 44.10 7.53 3.74
C LEU A 174 42.74 8.11 3.35
N PHE A 175 41.76 7.92 4.23
CA PHE A 175 40.45 8.54 4.16
C PHE A 175 40.54 10.05 4.44
N ASN A 176 39.83 10.86 3.65
CA ASN A 176 39.53 12.25 3.97
C ASN A 176 38.33 12.32 4.94
N PRO A 177 37.94 13.51 5.45
CA PRO A 177 36.65 13.66 6.13
C PRO A 177 35.48 13.28 5.21
N ILE A 178 34.39 12.77 5.80
CA ILE A 178 33.12 12.58 5.09
C ILE A 178 32.57 13.95 4.67
N ARG A 179 31.95 14.00 3.49
CA ARG A 179 31.26 15.16 2.94
C ARG A 179 29.92 14.73 2.33
N PRO A 180 28.95 15.64 2.12
CA PRO A 180 27.81 15.34 1.26
C PRO A 180 28.28 15.05 -0.18
N ILE A 181 27.50 14.24 -0.88
CA ILE A 181 27.56 14.10 -2.34
C ILE A 181 27.17 15.47 -2.95
N THR A 182 27.88 15.92 -3.98
CA THR A 182 27.46 17.14 -4.71
C THR A 182 26.47 16.77 -5.82
N MET A 183 25.47 17.62 -6.11
CA MET A 183 24.50 17.35 -7.19
C MET A 183 25.19 17.01 -8.53
N GLN A 184 26.29 17.71 -8.86
CA GLN A 184 27.05 17.40 -10.08
C GLN A 184 27.67 16.00 -10.07
N GLU A 185 28.12 15.50 -8.91
CA GLU A 185 28.58 14.12 -8.78
C GLU A 185 27.40 13.14 -8.88
N LEU A 186 26.29 13.38 -8.15
CA LEU A 186 25.10 12.53 -8.18
C LEU A 186 24.54 12.35 -9.59
N THR A 187 24.31 13.46 -10.33
CA THR A 187 23.91 13.41 -11.74
C THR A 187 24.90 12.60 -12.56
N SER A 188 26.22 12.84 -12.42
CA SER A 188 27.23 12.08 -13.18
C SER A 188 27.34 10.58 -12.84
N PHE A 189 26.70 10.12 -11.76
CA PHE A 189 26.52 8.70 -11.46
C PHE A 189 25.18 8.14 -11.96
N ARG A 190 24.10 8.93 -11.93
CA ARG A 190 22.80 8.57 -12.54
C ARG A 190 22.89 8.51 -14.08
N ASP A 191 23.64 9.43 -14.69
CA ASP A 191 24.01 9.44 -16.12
C ASP A 191 24.74 8.16 -16.59
N LEU A 192 25.17 7.28 -15.68
CA LEU A 192 25.78 5.99 -16.02
C LEU A 192 24.76 4.89 -16.34
N ALA A 193 23.48 5.09 -16.02
CA ALA A 193 22.39 4.19 -16.40
C ALA A 193 21.00 4.84 -16.21
N PRO A 194 20.46 5.53 -17.24
CA PRO A 194 19.07 5.98 -17.23
C PRO A 194 18.09 4.81 -17.09
N SER A 195 18.35 3.70 -17.77
CA SER A 195 17.53 2.47 -17.73
C SER A 195 17.42 1.86 -16.34
N ASN A 196 18.41 2.07 -15.47
CA ASN A 196 18.30 1.62 -14.09
C ASN A 196 17.26 2.42 -13.29
N ILE A 197 16.94 3.68 -13.62
CA ILE A 197 16.07 4.51 -12.77
C ILE A 197 14.63 3.97 -12.76
N ARG A 198 14.12 3.54 -13.93
CA ARG A 198 12.82 2.85 -14.03
C ARG A 198 12.87 1.47 -13.35
N GLN A 199 13.86 0.63 -13.69
CA GLN A 199 13.97 -0.71 -13.08
C GLN A 199 14.25 -0.68 -11.56
N GLU A 200 14.80 0.41 -11.03
CA GLU A 200 14.98 0.66 -9.60
C GLU A 200 13.64 0.93 -8.91
N GLN A 201 12.68 1.55 -9.61
CA GLN A 201 11.30 1.69 -9.16
C GLN A 201 10.48 0.42 -9.36
N GLU A 202 10.58 -0.28 -10.51
CA GLU A 202 9.97 -1.61 -10.71
C GLU A 202 10.35 -2.55 -9.54
N ILE A 203 11.63 -2.53 -9.15
CA ILE A 203 12.18 -3.36 -8.08
C ILE A 203 11.82 -2.80 -6.69
N GLN A 204 11.65 -1.49 -6.50
CA GLN A 204 11.15 -0.92 -5.23
C GLN A 204 9.70 -1.32 -5.00
N LYS A 205 8.81 -1.10 -5.97
CA LYS A 205 7.41 -1.54 -5.91
C LYS A 205 7.28 -3.04 -5.70
N GLN A 206 8.02 -3.88 -6.42
CA GLN A 206 8.01 -5.34 -6.20
C GLN A 206 8.55 -5.76 -4.82
N ARG A 207 9.29 -4.89 -4.12
CA ARG A 207 9.77 -5.13 -2.75
C ARG A 207 8.81 -4.63 -1.69
N GLU A 208 8.15 -3.50 -1.96
CA GLU A 208 6.98 -3.05 -1.22
C GLU A 208 5.93 -4.17 -1.30
N GLU A 209 5.48 -4.58 -2.49
CA GLU A 209 4.56 -5.72 -2.71
C GLU A 209 5.03 -7.05 -2.05
N GLU A 210 6.32 -7.34 -1.93
CA GLU A 210 6.85 -8.51 -1.18
C GLU A 210 6.85 -8.34 0.36
N GLU A 211 7.12 -7.14 0.89
CA GLU A 211 7.04 -6.84 2.33
C GLU A 211 5.58 -6.76 2.81
N GLN A 212 4.69 -6.20 1.98
CA GLN A 212 3.24 -6.11 2.15
C GLN A 212 2.53 -7.47 2.23
N GLN A 213 3.13 -8.53 1.68
CA GLN A 213 2.61 -9.90 1.80
C GLN A 213 3.06 -10.64 3.08
N ASN A 214 3.78 -9.98 4.00
CA ASN A 214 4.19 -10.56 5.29
C ASN A 214 3.79 -9.76 6.55
N ASP A 215 3.15 -8.59 6.42
CA ASP A 215 2.35 -7.94 7.49
C ASP A 215 1.10 -7.30 6.84
N PRO A 216 -0.13 -7.48 7.37
CA PRO A 216 -1.34 -7.32 6.56
C PRO A 216 -1.92 -5.89 6.58
N ASN A 217 -1.45 -5.02 5.68
CA ASN A 217 -2.14 -3.83 5.14
C ASN A 217 -1.16 -3.00 4.29
N ASP A 218 -1.42 -2.73 3.00
CA ASP A 218 -0.79 -1.61 2.27
C ASP A 218 -1.40 -1.28 0.89
N GLU A 219 -0.83 -0.28 0.20
CA GLU A 219 -1.28 0.36 -1.05
C GLU A 219 -0.52 -0.05 -2.34
N GLN A 220 -1.08 0.40 -3.47
CA GLN A 220 -0.44 0.55 -4.81
C GLN A 220 0.71 1.61 -4.76
N LYS A 221 1.68 1.75 -5.69
CA LYS A 221 1.59 2.26 -7.10
C LYS A 221 3.00 2.30 -7.79
N ASN A 222 3.03 2.49 -9.13
CA ASN A 222 4.12 2.97 -10.02
C ASN A 222 3.48 3.27 -11.40
N GLU A 223 4.03 3.98 -12.40
CA GLU A 223 5.28 4.74 -12.72
C GLU A 223 4.87 5.76 -13.82
N GLN A 224 5.42 6.97 -14.05
CA GLN A 224 6.78 7.55 -14.25
C GLN A 224 7.38 7.66 -15.69
N GLN A 225 7.71 8.91 -16.14
CA GLN A 225 8.96 9.33 -16.87
C GLN A 225 9.05 9.62 -18.41
N ASP A 226 9.73 10.75 -18.73
CA ASP A 226 10.61 11.12 -19.90
C ASP A 226 10.02 11.75 -21.20
N GLU A 227 10.72 12.63 -21.97
CA GLU A 227 12.06 12.38 -22.60
C GLU A 227 12.87 13.64 -23.07
N GLN A 228 13.82 13.52 -24.03
CA GLN A 228 14.98 14.43 -24.19
C GLN A 228 15.26 15.06 -25.60
N GLN A 229 16.28 15.95 -25.63
CA GLN A 229 17.28 16.24 -26.71
C GLN A 229 17.20 17.52 -27.60
N ASP A 230 18.39 17.94 -28.11
CA ASP A 230 18.67 19.18 -28.86
C ASP A 230 19.19 18.94 -30.29
N GLY A 231 18.55 19.58 -31.27
CA GLY A 231 19.29 20.53 -32.11
C GLY A 231 19.62 20.20 -33.57
N THR A 232 19.07 21.00 -34.49
CA THR A 232 19.84 21.55 -35.62
C THR A 232 19.30 22.91 -36.09
N LYS A 233 20.10 23.67 -36.84
CA LYS A 233 19.90 25.09 -37.15
C LYS A 233 19.34 25.30 -38.56
N ASP A 234 18.64 26.43 -38.80
CA ASP A 234 19.21 27.50 -39.65
C ASP A 234 18.47 28.86 -39.65
N GLU A 235 19.29 29.91 -39.79
CA GLU A 235 19.10 31.31 -40.27
C GLU A 235 17.78 32.12 -40.07
N LEU A 236 17.90 33.16 -39.23
CA LEU A 236 17.26 34.50 -39.33
C LEU A 236 17.38 35.11 -40.75
N PRO A 237 16.56 36.11 -41.20
CA PRO A 237 15.94 37.22 -40.41
C PRO A 237 14.48 37.59 -40.81
N GLY A 238 13.78 38.55 -40.19
CA GLY A 238 14.08 39.51 -39.10
C GLY A 238 13.42 40.89 -39.37
N ASP A 239 13.42 41.81 -38.38
CA ASP A 239 12.81 43.17 -38.37
C ASP A 239 11.27 43.23 -38.61
N VAL A 240 10.44 44.07 -37.94
CA VAL A 240 10.71 45.30 -37.17
C VAL A 240 9.71 45.52 -36.00
N ASP A 241 10.22 46.09 -34.91
CA ASP A 241 9.53 46.91 -33.88
C ASP A 241 8.97 48.25 -34.48
N PRO A 242 8.10 49.08 -33.83
CA PRO A 242 7.29 48.93 -32.61
C PRO A 242 5.76 49.15 -32.83
N GLY A 243 4.96 49.12 -31.75
CA GLY A 243 4.02 50.24 -31.53
C GLY A 243 2.66 49.95 -30.90
N GLY A 244 2.63 49.79 -29.57
CA GLY A 244 1.42 49.61 -28.76
C GLY A 244 0.36 50.72 -28.78
N GLY A 245 -0.74 50.46 -28.08
CA GLY A 245 -1.92 51.33 -28.01
C GLY A 245 -3.08 50.75 -27.20
N THR A 246 -2.91 50.67 -25.87
CA THR A 246 -4.02 50.52 -24.90
C THR A 246 -4.89 51.80 -24.85
N PRO A 247 -6.07 51.78 -24.20
CA PRO A 247 -7.03 50.70 -23.98
C PRO A 247 -8.44 51.06 -24.53
N GLY A 248 -9.45 50.22 -24.31
CA GLY A 248 -10.85 50.57 -24.58
C GLY A 248 -11.85 49.52 -24.08
N GLU A 249 -12.53 49.82 -22.98
CA GLU A 249 -13.58 48.99 -22.39
C GLU A 249 -14.92 49.11 -23.14
N ASP A 250 -15.85 48.23 -22.76
CA ASP A 250 -17.29 48.47 -22.60
C ASP A 250 -18.26 48.08 -23.76
N THR A 251 -19.13 47.11 -23.43
CA THR A 251 -20.47 46.75 -23.95
C THR A 251 -20.77 46.57 -25.45
N GLY A 252 -21.47 45.46 -25.76
CA GLY A 252 -22.86 45.60 -26.24
C GLY A 252 -23.26 45.00 -27.61
N GLU A 253 -23.88 43.82 -27.57
CA GLU A 253 -25.00 43.32 -28.42
C GLU A 253 -24.86 43.14 -29.96
N GLU A 254 -25.23 41.91 -30.38
CA GLU A 254 -25.89 41.47 -31.62
C GLU A 254 -25.33 41.79 -33.03
N GLY A 255 -25.14 40.73 -33.83
CA GLY A 255 -24.68 40.82 -35.24
C GLY A 255 -25.07 39.67 -36.17
N GLY A 256 -26.21 38.99 -35.95
CA GLY A 256 -26.58 37.78 -36.69
C GLY A 256 -27.04 37.98 -38.15
N ALA A 257 -26.28 37.45 -39.12
CA ALA A 257 -26.71 37.22 -40.51
C ALA A 257 -25.75 36.25 -41.25
N LEU A 258 -26.11 35.39 -42.22
CA LEU A 258 -27.33 34.70 -42.69
C LEU A 258 -27.07 34.29 -44.17
N HIS A 259 -27.27 33.01 -44.52
CA HIS A 259 -27.37 32.43 -45.89
C HIS A 259 -26.10 32.26 -46.77
N ALA A 260 -26.00 31.30 -47.72
CA ALA A 260 -26.64 29.95 -47.92
C ALA A 260 -26.21 29.31 -49.28
N ASN A 261 -26.55 28.01 -49.49
CA ASN A 261 -26.68 27.25 -50.77
C ASN A 261 -25.40 26.69 -51.44
N LYS A 262 -25.35 25.51 -52.12
CA LYS A 262 -26.35 24.43 -52.43
C LYS A 262 -25.74 23.17 -53.12
N GLY A 263 -26.42 22.02 -53.00
CA GLY A 263 -26.33 20.80 -53.85
C GLY A 263 -26.60 19.54 -53.01
N VAL A 264 -27.69 18.75 -53.04
CA VAL A 264 -28.69 18.30 -54.06
C VAL A 264 -28.06 17.29 -55.05
N PHE A 265 -28.42 15.99 -55.08
CA PHE A 265 -29.72 15.41 -55.53
C PHE A 265 -29.99 13.93 -55.13
N GLU A 266 -31.27 13.60 -54.80
CA GLU A 266 -32.07 12.36 -55.09
C GLU A 266 -31.57 10.93 -54.71
N ASN A 267 -32.40 9.88 -54.48
CA ASN A 267 -33.80 9.66 -54.01
C ASN A 267 -34.01 8.12 -53.85
N GLU A 268 -34.97 7.53 -53.13
CA GLU A 268 -36.02 8.02 -52.20
C GLU A 268 -36.06 7.09 -50.94
N GLU A 269 -37.09 6.39 -50.40
CA GLU A 269 -38.52 6.19 -50.72
C GLU A 269 -39.46 6.41 -49.49
N LYS A 270 -40.14 5.37 -48.95
CA LYS A 270 -41.32 5.49 -48.06
C LYS A 270 -41.47 4.27 -47.12
N GLY A 271 -42.10 4.33 -45.93
CA GLY A 271 -42.71 5.45 -45.21
C GLY A 271 -44.02 5.08 -44.47
N LEU A 272 -44.67 6.07 -43.81
CA LEU A 272 -45.99 6.04 -43.12
C LEU A 272 -46.09 5.24 -41.80
N SER A 273 -46.92 5.58 -40.79
CA SER A 273 -47.48 6.84 -40.24
C SER A 273 -48.51 6.53 -39.14
N ASP A 274 -48.54 7.29 -38.02
CA ASP A 274 -49.69 7.60 -37.10
C ASP A 274 -49.31 7.53 -35.59
N GLN A 275 -49.88 8.30 -34.63
CA GLN A 275 -50.77 9.47 -34.70
C GLN A 275 -50.73 10.33 -33.40
N LYS A 276 -50.87 11.66 -33.55
CA LYS A 276 -51.46 12.65 -32.60
C LYS A 276 -50.83 12.91 -31.21
N ARG A 277 -50.41 14.18 -31.01
CA ARG A 277 -50.45 14.91 -29.73
C ARG A 277 -51.90 15.21 -29.31
N PHE A 278 -52.17 15.48 -28.02
CA PHE A 278 -52.99 16.65 -27.58
C PHE A 278 -52.76 17.04 -26.10
N GLU A 279 -53.20 18.24 -25.75
CA GLU A 279 -52.81 19.11 -24.61
C GLU A 279 -53.30 18.69 -23.19
N PRO A 280 -52.64 19.18 -22.11
CA PRO A 280 -53.10 19.04 -20.71
C PRO A 280 -53.84 20.29 -20.18
N ASP A 281 -54.82 20.13 -19.25
CA ASP A 281 -55.26 21.26 -18.40
C ASP A 281 -56.16 20.93 -17.18
N LYS A 282 -55.91 21.63 -16.05
CA LYS A 282 -56.85 22.17 -15.00
C LYS A 282 -57.45 21.34 -13.81
N LEU A 283 -57.21 21.95 -12.61
CA LEU A 283 -58.02 22.05 -11.36
C LEU A 283 -58.02 20.87 -10.33
N GLY A 284 -57.73 21.03 -9.02
CA GLY A 284 -57.09 22.13 -8.23
C GLY A 284 -57.69 22.40 -6.81
N LYS A 285 -56.88 22.99 -5.87
CA LYS A 285 -57.20 23.78 -4.63
C LYS A 285 -56.57 23.33 -3.26
N LYS A 286 -55.68 24.17 -2.68
CA LYS A 286 -55.68 24.82 -1.32
C LYS A 286 -56.06 24.05 0.00
N PRO A 287 -55.56 24.47 1.21
CA PRO A 287 -54.23 24.98 1.64
C PRO A 287 -53.74 24.50 3.07
N GLU A 288 -52.58 25.00 3.52
CA GLU A 288 -52.00 25.16 4.91
C GLU A 288 -52.95 25.26 6.15
N PRO A 289 -52.51 24.87 7.39
CA PRO A 289 -51.59 25.68 8.23
C PRO A 289 -50.63 24.98 9.27
N ASN A 290 -49.80 25.79 9.94
CA ASN A 290 -48.82 25.52 11.04
C ASN A 290 -49.42 24.83 12.32
N ASP A 291 -48.64 24.20 13.23
CA ASP A 291 -47.79 24.82 14.29
C ASP A 291 -46.87 23.77 15.02
N LYS A 292 -45.81 24.24 15.73
CA LYS A 292 -44.96 23.45 16.68
C LYS A 292 -45.70 23.14 18.01
N PRO A 293 -45.27 22.13 18.79
CA PRO A 293 -44.47 22.43 19.99
C PRO A 293 -43.38 21.38 20.35
N GLU A 294 -42.52 21.70 21.34
CA GLU A 294 -41.58 20.76 21.99
C GLU A 294 -42.29 19.78 22.96
N ILE A 295 -41.55 18.81 23.55
CA ILE A 295 -41.47 18.56 25.02
C ILE A 295 -40.53 17.38 25.39
N LYS A 296 -39.41 17.74 26.06
CA LYS A 296 -38.76 17.21 27.28
C LYS A 296 -38.54 15.71 27.57
N ASP A 297 -37.30 15.45 27.99
CA ASP A 297 -36.86 14.85 29.28
C ASP A 297 -37.90 14.28 30.26
N GLU A 298 -37.56 13.11 30.83
CA GLU A 298 -37.56 12.93 32.30
C GLU A 298 -36.58 11.83 32.76
N GLU A 299 -35.69 12.14 33.70
CA GLU A 299 -34.86 11.13 34.40
C GLU A 299 -35.73 10.15 35.22
N LYS A 300 -35.20 8.94 35.50
CA LYS A 300 -35.32 8.37 36.86
C LYS A 300 -34.19 7.40 37.26
N ARG A 301 -33.40 7.85 38.24
CA ARG A 301 -32.53 7.02 39.08
C ARG A 301 -33.34 6.08 39.99
N SER A 302 -32.75 4.95 40.39
CA SER A 302 -32.99 4.38 41.73
C SER A 302 -31.73 3.68 42.27
N LYS A 303 -31.25 4.12 43.44
CA LYS A 303 -30.27 3.39 44.26
C LYS A 303 -31.01 2.57 45.33
N ASP A 304 -30.52 1.37 45.63
CA ASP A 304 -30.37 0.73 46.95
C ASP A 304 -29.78 -0.68 46.69
N GLN A 305 -28.63 -1.08 47.25
CA GLN A 305 -28.28 -1.33 48.67
C GLN A 305 -29.02 -2.51 49.33
N GLY A 306 -28.25 -3.49 49.84
CA GLY A 306 -28.61 -4.21 51.07
C GLY A 306 -28.33 -5.72 51.15
N GLU A 307 -27.55 -6.11 52.17
CA GLU A 307 -27.57 -7.39 52.93
C GLU A 307 -27.22 -8.69 52.17
N GLU A 308 -26.05 -9.32 52.37
CA GLU A 308 -25.52 -10.08 53.55
C GLU A 308 -26.04 -11.54 53.71
N GLU A 309 -25.17 -12.55 53.49
CA GLU A 309 -24.64 -13.47 54.55
C GLU A 309 -24.02 -14.81 54.03
N LYS A 310 -22.71 -14.97 54.24
CA LYS A 310 -22.02 -16.12 54.89
C LYS A 310 -22.34 -17.59 54.47
N GLY A 311 -21.58 -18.11 53.50
CA GLY A 311 -20.35 -18.90 53.80
C GLY A 311 -20.38 -20.43 54.03
N LYS A 312 -19.21 -21.05 53.75
CA LYS A 312 -18.84 -22.50 53.76
C LYS A 312 -19.41 -23.32 52.59
N GLY A 313 -18.68 -24.21 51.91
CA GLY A 313 -17.25 -24.56 51.96
C GLY A 313 -16.97 -25.99 52.46
N GLU A 314 -16.44 -26.86 51.59
CA GLU A 314 -15.84 -28.17 51.89
C GLU A 314 -14.99 -28.66 50.68
N GLU A 315 -13.74 -29.09 50.90
CA GLU A 315 -12.93 -29.88 49.95
C GLU A 315 -13.26 -31.38 50.09
N PRO A 316 -12.89 -32.22 49.10
CA PRO A 316 -11.69 -33.07 49.25
C PRO A 316 -10.71 -32.93 48.06
N GLU A 317 -9.38 -33.01 48.22
CA GLU A 317 -8.53 -34.20 48.55
C GLU A 317 -8.63 -35.36 47.50
N ASN A 318 -7.55 -36.00 47.00
CA ASN A 318 -6.09 -35.85 47.22
C ASN A 318 -5.25 -36.72 46.23
N SER A 319 -3.94 -36.45 46.13
CA SER A 319 -2.82 -37.43 45.99
C SER A 319 -2.59 -38.19 44.66
N GLN A 320 -1.39 -38.64 44.25
CA GLN A 320 0.06 -38.43 44.59
C GLN A 320 0.90 -38.98 43.41
N ASP A 321 2.20 -38.72 43.19
CA ASP A 321 3.45 -38.88 44.00
C ASP A 321 4.56 -38.04 43.27
N LYS A 322 5.47 -37.22 43.86
CA LYS A 322 6.64 -37.46 44.75
C LYS A 322 7.69 -38.46 44.22
N GLY A 323 9.01 -38.29 44.39
CA GLY A 323 9.88 -37.27 45.06
C GLY A 323 11.37 -37.53 44.66
N GLU A 324 12.46 -37.05 45.28
CA GLU A 324 12.74 -36.20 46.46
C GLU A 324 14.21 -35.66 46.40
N ILE A 325 14.42 -34.37 46.72
CA ILE A 325 15.44 -33.74 47.62
C ILE A 325 16.92 -34.21 47.63
N GLN A 326 17.87 -33.25 47.51
CA GLN A 326 18.98 -33.09 48.48
C GLN A 326 19.66 -31.70 48.53
N ASP A 327 19.84 -31.17 49.76
CA ASP A 327 20.59 -29.94 50.12
C ASP A 327 22.11 -30.20 50.28
N GLU A 328 22.95 -29.14 50.35
CA GLU A 328 23.67 -28.78 51.60
C GLU A 328 24.59 -27.53 51.55
N ASN A 329 24.63 -26.78 52.67
CA ASN A 329 25.61 -25.78 53.16
C ASN A 329 25.74 -24.41 52.43
N GLU A 330 25.46 -23.24 53.03
CA GLU A 330 25.92 -22.58 54.29
C GLU A 330 27.30 -21.86 54.22
N LYS A 331 27.35 -20.52 54.44
CA LYS A 331 27.56 -19.88 55.77
C LYS A 331 27.45 -18.33 55.77
N GLN A 332 27.63 -17.71 56.94
CA GLN A 332 27.20 -16.33 57.30
C GLN A 332 28.36 -15.38 57.73
N VAL A 333 28.20 -14.07 57.45
CA VAL A 333 28.21 -12.87 58.36
C VAL A 333 28.87 -13.07 59.76
N PRO A 334 29.80 -12.21 60.29
CA PRO A 334 29.55 -10.77 60.57
C PRO A 334 30.71 -9.72 60.72
N VAL A 335 30.34 -8.43 60.60
CA VAL A 335 30.73 -7.21 61.39
C VAL A 335 32.09 -7.11 62.13
N THR A 336 32.92 -6.08 61.87
CA THR A 336 33.50 -5.11 62.88
C THR A 336 34.41 -3.99 62.32
N SER A 337 34.15 -2.74 62.75
CA SER A 337 35.03 -1.59 63.11
C SER A 337 36.46 -1.35 62.56
N GLU A 338 36.69 -0.05 62.24
CA GLU A 338 37.86 0.81 62.58
C GLU A 338 39.22 0.75 61.81
N GLU A 339 39.75 1.97 61.56
CA GLU A 339 41.16 2.43 61.38
C GLU A 339 42.05 1.95 60.19
N GLU A 340 42.20 2.86 59.21
CA GLU A 340 43.45 3.56 58.81
C GLU A 340 44.60 2.85 58.01
N THR A 341 45.29 3.68 57.20
CA THR A 341 46.66 3.55 56.62
C THR A 341 46.88 2.88 55.24
N GLY A 342 47.06 3.74 54.23
CA GLY A 342 48.01 3.61 53.09
C GLY A 342 47.79 2.48 52.07
N ASP A 343 48.47 2.48 50.91
CA ASP A 343 49.24 3.52 50.20
C ASP A 343 49.64 2.90 48.83
N GLU A 344 50.07 3.71 47.86
CA GLU A 344 50.70 3.28 46.59
C GLU A 344 49.92 2.30 45.66
N GLU A 345 49.33 2.83 44.58
CA GLU A 345 49.70 2.34 43.23
C GLU A 345 49.74 3.50 42.23
N GLN A 346 50.74 3.52 41.34
CA GLN A 346 51.01 4.64 40.42
C GLN A 346 50.94 4.19 38.95
N ASN A 347 50.21 4.97 38.14
CA ASN A 347 50.51 5.42 36.76
C ASN A 347 49.16 5.74 36.08
N GLU A 348 48.83 6.99 35.79
CA GLU A 348 49.44 7.86 34.76
C GLU A 348 49.20 7.37 33.32
N SER A 349 48.29 8.07 32.63
CA SER A 349 48.45 8.44 31.23
C SER A 349 48.20 9.94 31.11
N GLU A 350 49.23 10.71 30.79
CA GLU A 350 49.20 12.18 30.69
C GLU A 350 48.48 12.66 29.42
N ASN A 351 47.55 13.60 29.58
CA ASN A 351 47.41 14.89 28.87
C ASN A 351 46.02 15.47 29.22
N ASP A 352 45.82 16.78 29.40
CA ASP A 352 46.50 17.89 28.73
C ASP A 352 47.12 18.96 29.65
N THR A 353 47.80 19.93 29.03
CA THR A 353 48.38 21.10 29.67
C THR A 353 48.05 22.38 28.91
N ASP A 354 47.42 23.35 29.58
CA ASP A 354 48.01 24.70 29.63
C ASP A 354 47.74 25.30 31.03
N ASP A 355 48.66 26.15 31.50
CA ASP A 355 48.72 26.65 32.88
C ASP A 355 49.23 28.10 32.86
N SER A 356 48.40 29.06 33.32
CA SER A 356 48.79 30.48 33.33
C SER A 356 48.24 31.28 34.52
N ASP A 357 49.04 31.29 35.60
CA ASP A 357 49.20 32.38 36.58
C ASP A 357 47.93 33.13 37.06
N ASP A 358 47.43 32.77 38.26
CA ASP A 358 47.50 33.75 39.36
C ASP A 358 47.85 33.08 40.71
N SER A 359 48.13 33.90 41.73
CA SER A 359 49.21 33.66 42.68
C SER A 359 48.81 33.89 44.15
N GLY A 360 47.97 32.98 44.66
CA GLY A 360 47.94 32.59 46.08
C GLY A 360 47.44 33.59 47.11
N SER A 361 46.27 33.29 47.69
CA SER A 361 45.81 33.81 48.99
C SER A 361 45.39 32.65 49.89
N GLU A 362 45.69 32.73 51.19
CA GLU A 362 45.19 31.78 52.20
C GLU A 362 43.78 32.20 52.68
N THR A 363 42.72 31.61 52.13
CA THR A 363 41.32 31.77 52.60
C THR A 363 40.53 30.47 52.37
N ASN A 364 39.67 30.13 53.35
CA ASN A 364 38.60 29.11 53.37
C ASN A 364 38.78 27.76 52.64
N GLU A 365 38.57 26.66 53.38
CA GLU A 365 38.32 25.31 52.84
C GLU A 365 36.85 25.12 52.37
N HIS A 366 36.16 26.21 52.00
CA HIS A 366 34.71 26.26 51.70
C HIS A 366 34.38 26.99 50.38
N ASP A 367 35.37 27.61 49.73
CA ASP A 367 35.17 28.39 48.52
C ASP A 367 35.65 27.54 47.31
N LYS A 368 34.74 27.13 46.41
CA LYS A 368 35.00 26.27 45.23
C LYS A 368 34.79 27.03 43.92
N HIS A 369 35.69 26.82 42.96
CA HIS A 369 35.61 27.35 41.60
C HIS A 369 35.88 26.23 40.60
N GLY A 370 35.14 26.16 39.49
CA GLY A 370 35.26 25.08 38.50
C GLY A 370 34.60 25.40 37.15
N SER A 371 34.43 24.38 36.32
CA SER A 371 33.66 24.39 35.07
C SER A 371 33.25 22.96 34.71
N GLY A 372 32.10 22.77 34.07
CA GLY A 372 31.38 21.50 33.93
C GLY A 372 30.72 21.08 35.23
N LEU A 373 30.84 19.79 35.57
CA LEU A 373 30.23 19.21 36.76
C LEU A 373 30.99 19.58 38.06
N ILE A 374 30.36 20.38 38.91
CA ILE A 374 30.86 20.80 40.23
C ILE A 374 29.98 20.19 41.34
N LYS A 375 30.61 19.66 42.40
CA LYS A 375 29.90 19.07 43.55
C LYS A 375 30.40 19.59 44.89
N GLY A 376 29.45 19.96 45.75
CA GLY A 376 29.58 20.42 47.12
C GLY A 376 29.90 19.29 48.11
N THR A 377 29.48 19.45 49.37
CA THR A 377 29.47 18.39 50.39
C THR A 377 28.33 18.65 51.39
N ALA A 378 28.22 17.83 52.45
CA ALA A 378 27.25 18.06 53.53
C ALA A 378 27.67 19.19 54.51
N ALA A 379 28.13 20.34 53.98
CA ALA A 379 28.60 21.48 54.76
C ALA A 379 28.47 22.79 53.98
N ASN A 380 28.13 23.88 54.70
CA ASN A 380 28.03 25.25 54.18
C ASN A 380 29.21 25.64 53.28
N GLU A 381 28.97 25.77 51.98
CA GLU A 381 29.98 26.07 50.95
C GLU A 381 29.59 27.28 50.09
N THR A 382 30.56 27.85 49.38
CA THR A 382 30.31 28.82 48.31
C THR A 382 30.94 28.28 47.04
N ILE A 383 30.14 28.07 46.01
CA ILE A 383 30.53 27.40 44.77
C ILE A 383 30.23 28.35 43.62
N THR A 384 31.20 28.55 42.73
CA THR A 384 31.04 29.36 41.52
C THR A 384 31.47 28.54 40.31
N GLY A 385 30.65 28.58 39.27
CA GLY A 385 30.95 28.08 37.94
C GLY A 385 31.87 29.01 37.15
N SER A 386 31.52 29.17 35.88
CA SER A 386 32.38 29.71 34.83
C SER A 386 31.56 30.54 33.82
N SER A 387 32.11 30.78 32.63
CA SER A 387 31.37 31.44 31.54
C SER A 387 31.01 30.42 30.45
N SER A 388 30.45 29.28 30.85
CA SER A 388 30.00 28.15 30.04
C SER A 388 29.07 27.28 30.88
N GLN A 389 28.10 26.62 30.23
CA GLN A 389 27.15 25.69 30.87
C GLN A 389 27.82 24.76 31.89
N ASP A 390 27.45 24.95 33.16
CA ASP A 390 27.94 24.24 34.33
C ASP A 390 26.81 23.48 35.05
N THR A 391 27.16 22.43 35.79
CA THR A 391 26.20 21.64 36.60
C THR A 391 26.68 21.62 38.04
N ILE A 392 25.99 22.35 38.93
CA ILE A 392 26.46 22.66 40.27
C ILE A 392 25.53 22.04 41.32
N TYR A 393 26.03 21.06 42.08
CA TYR A 393 25.33 20.49 43.24
C TYR A 393 25.91 21.03 44.55
N GLY A 394 25.10 21.58 45.46
CA GLY A 394 25.47 21.85 46.86
C GLY A 394 25.54 20.56 47.70
N GLU A 395 24.57 19.67 47.50
CA GLU A 395 24.29 18.43 48.24
C GLU A 395 23.69 18.66 49.64
N GLY A 396 24.22 19.59 50.45
CA GLY A 396 23.46 20.11 51.59
C GLY A 396 24.22 20.88 52.68
N GLY A 397 23.66 22.02 53.07
CA GLY A 397 24.20 22.87 54.12
C GLY A 397 23.37 24.14 54.32
N ASN A 398 24.00 25.27 54.02
CA ASN A 398 23.35 26.52 53.66
C ASN A 398 24.37 27.14 52.72
N ASP A 399 24.23 26.79 51.45
CA ASP A 399 25.25 26.95 50.44
C ASP A 399 25.00 28.21 49.61
N THR A 400 25.98 28.63 48.83
CA THR A 400 25.84 29.76 47.92
C THR A 400 26.40 29.38 46.57
N LEU A 401 25.51 29.16 45.60
CA LEU A 401 25.83 28.69 44.25
C LEU A 401 25.74 29.86 43.27
N TYR A 402 26.72 29.97 42.38
CA TYR A 402 26.78 30.94 41.28
C TYR A 402 27.06 30.18 39.99
N GLY A 403 26.22 30.30 38.96
CA GLY A 403 26.55 29.87 37.60
C GLY A 403 27.60 30.80 36.97
N GLU A 404 27.22 32.08 36.90
CA GLU A 404 27.86 33.26 36.29
C GLU A 404 27.43 33.57 34.85
N ALA A 405 27.61 32.67 33.87
CA ALA A 405 27.10 32.86 32.51
C ALA A 405 27.18 31.58 31.65
N GLY A 406 26.05 31.15 31.10
CA GLY A 406 25.84 29.84 30.53
C GLY A 406 24.40 29.43 30.81
N ASP A 407 23.97 28.30 30.27
CA ASP A 407 22.64 27.75 30.56
C ASP A 407 22.82 26.75 31.71
N ASP A 408 22.94 27.24 32.95
CA ASP A 408 23.53 26.51 34.08
C ASP A 408 22.49 25.74 34.93
N GLU A 409 22.83 24.53 35.38
CA GLU A 409 21.98 23.72 36.27
C GLU A 409 22.45 23.82 37.73
N LEU A 410 21.66 24.42 38.62
CA LEU A 410 21.98 24.66 40.03
C LEU A 410 21.06 23.86 40.97
N PHE A 411 21.61 22.89 41.71
CA PHE A 411 20.89 22.02 42.66
C PHE A 411 21.38 22.23 44.10
N GLY A 412 20.51 22.67 45.01
CA GLY A 412 20.88 22.96 46.40
C GLY A 412 21.00 21.68 47.22
N GLY A 413 19.86 21.00 47.39
CA GLY A 413 19.76 19.68 48.00
C GLY A 413 19.03 19.73 49.32
N THR A 414 19.74 19.96 50.43
CA THR A 414 19.15 20.01 51.77
C THR A 414 19.72 21.14 52.62
N GLY A 415 18.95 22.20 52.85
CA GLY A 415 19.47 23.40 53.51
C GLY A 415 18.62 24.65 53.28
N ASN A 416 19.17 25.80 53.63
CA ASN A 416 18.64 27.08 53.16
C ASN A 416 19.69 27.68 52.26
N ASP A 417 19.59 27.40 50.97
CA ASP A 417 20.66 27.68 50.01
C ASP A 417 20.39 29.01 49.27
N SER A 418 21.37 29.51 48.54
CA SER A 418 21.28 30.78 47.80
C SER A 418 21.92 30.64 46.43
N MET A 419 21.09 30.65 45.39
CA MET A 419 21.45 30.44 44.00
C MET A 419 21.37 31.73 43.22
N PHE A 420 22.33 31.89 42.33
CA PHE A 420 22.38 32.91 41.31
C PHE A 420 22.77 32.18 40.02
N GLY A 421 21.91 32.17 39.01
CA GLY A 421 22.26 31.65 37.67
C GLY A 421 23.29 32.59 37.04
N GLY A 422 22.83 33.50 36.20
CA GLY A 422 23.47 34.78 35.93
C GLY A 422 23.07 35.40 34.60
N ALA A 423 23.26 34.64 33.52
CA ALA A 423 23.05 35.06 32.14
C ALA A 423 23.11 33.86 31.15
N GLY A 424 21.94 33.29 30.88
CA GLY A 424 21.64 32.23 29.92
C GLY A 424 20.19 31.78 30.16
N GLU A 425 19.83 30.54 29.82
CA GLU A 425 18.60 29.91 30.35
C GLU A 425 18.95 29.01 31.55
N ASP A 426 18.91 29.56 32.78
CA ASP A 426 19.37 28.86 33.98
C ASP A 426 18.27 28.01 34.65
N MET A 427 18.60 26.79 35.12
CA MET A 427 17.68 25.93 35.90
C MET A 427 18.10 25.84 37.36
N LEU A 428 17.30 26.38 38.28
CA LEU A 428 17.56 26.43 39.72
C LEU A 428 16.59 25.53 40.49
N ASN A 429 17.06 24.43 41.08
CA ASN A 429 16.31 23.57 42.00
C ASN A 429 16.82 23.74 43.44
N GLY A 430 16.04 24.45 44.26
CA GLY A 430 16.38 24.75 45.66
C GLY A 430 16.52 23.52 46.57
N GLY A 431 15.78 22.45 46.30
CA GLY A 431 15.66 21.32 47.20
C GLY A 431 14.99 21.69 48.54
N ALA A 432 15.27 20.92 49.58
CA ALA A 432 14.51 20.97 50.83
C ALA A 432 15.02 22.04 51.84
N GLY A 433 14.33 23.18 51.89
CA GLY A 433 14.37 24.10 53.03
C GLY A 433 13.80 25.50 52.73
N ASN A 434 14.54 26.58 52.98
CA ASN A 434 14.05 27.95 52.65
C ASN A 434 15.13 28.67 51.84
N ASN A 435 14.99 28.61 50.54
CA ASN A 435 16.03 28.94 49.58
C ASN A 435 15.84 30.35 48.98
N TYR A 436 16.87 30.85 48.33
CA TYR A 436 16.85 32.08 47.55
C TYR A 436 17.33 31.74 46.14
N LEU A 437 16.48 31.90 45.14
CA LEU A 437 16.74 31.60 43.74
C LEU A 437 16.65 32.91 42.94
N ASP A 438 17.76 33.33 42.36
CA ASP A 438 17.88 34.50 41.48
C ASP A 438 18.35 34.02 40.10
N GLY A 439 17.49 33.99 39.09
CA GLY A 439 17.90 33.58 37.73
C GLY A 439 18.99 34.52 37.19
N GLY A 440 18.79 35.81 37.38
CA GLY A 440 19.84 36.83 37.31
C GLY A 440 19.50 37.95 36.34
N SER A 441 20.05 37.89 35.13
CA SER A 441 19.91 38.98 34.15
C SER A 441 19.95 38.53 32.68
N GLY A 442 18.91 37.82 32.26
CA GLY A 442 18.69 37.49 30.85
C GLY A 442 18.39 38.70 29.94
N GLU A 443 18.68 38.54 28.65
CA GLU A 443 18.06 39.29 27.55
C GLU A 443 16.62 38.78 27.30
N ALA A 444 15.82 39.52 26.52
CA ALA A 444 14.36 39.33 26.41
C ALA A 444 13.89 38.07 25.62
N HIS A 445 14.70 37.01 25.59
CA HIS A 445 14.41 35.71 24.99
C HIS A 445 14.89 34.52 25.84
N GLU A 446 15.74 34.78 26.85
CA GLU A 446 16.18 33.79 27.82
C GLU A 446 15.06 33.55 28.86
N THR A 447 15.05 32.41 29.54
CA THR A 447 14.03 32.06 30.54
C THR A 447 14.63 31.22 31.65
N ASP A 448 14.76 31.84 32.83
CA ASP A 448 15.27 31.18 34.02
C ASP A 448 14.15 30.39 34.71
N PHE A 449 14.41 29.11 35.00
CA PHE A 449 13.46 28.16 35.56
C PHE A 449 13.70 27.90 37.05
N ALA A 450 12.70 28.16 37.89
CA ALA A 450 12.64 27.58 39.23
C ALA A 450 12.06 26.16 39.13
N SER A 451 12.83 25.16 39.56
CA SER A 451 12.42 23.76 39.57
C SER A 451 12.07 23.30 40.98
N PHE A 452 10.84 22.81 41.15
CA PHE A 452 10.32 22.23 42.38
C PHE A 452 10.20 20.69 42.32
N ASP A 453 10.70 20.06 41.26
CA ASP A 453 10.72 18.60 41.14
C ASP A 453 11.47 17.94 42.32
N GLY A 454 10.98 16.77 42.72
CA GLY A 454 11.48 16.00 43.87
C GLY A 454 10.94 16.42 45.25
N LEU A 455 10.07 17.44 45.36
CA LEU A 455 9.40 17.78 46.62
C LEU A 455 8.21 16.83 46.93
N GLU A 456 8.03 16.46 48.20
CA GLU A 456 6.96 15.54 48.67
C GLU A 456 5.56 16.20 48.77
N HIS A 457 5.42 17.48 48.41
CA HIS A 457 4.17 18.26 48.47
C HIS A 457 4.07 19.25 47.30
N GLY A 458 2.85 19.60 46.89
CA GLY A 458 2.60 20.55 45.80
C GLY A 458 2.80 22.01 46.19
N VAL A 459 3.31 22.82 45.26
CA VAL A 459 3.70 24.22 45.48
C VAL A 459 2.63 25.23 45.09
N ASN A 460 2.71 26.42 45.68
CA ASN A 460 1.91 27.58 45.29
C ASN A 460 2.83 28.75 44.89
N VAL A 461 2.92 29.01 43.58
CA VAL A 461 3.83 29.99 42.96
C VAL A 461 3.00 31.08 42.29
N ASP A 462 3.25 32.34 42.65
CA ASP A 462 2.52 33.53 42.17
C ASP A 462 3.54 34.60 41.79
N LEU A 463 4.00 34.56 40.54
CA LEU A 463 5.02 35.45 40.00
C LEU A 463 4.51 36.90 39.90
N SER A 464 3.20 37.14 39.84
CA SER A 464 2.60 38.49 39.86
C SER A 464 2.84 39.22 41.18
N ASN A 465 3.01 38.49 42.28
CA ASN A 465 3.01 38.99 43.66
C ASN A 465 4.40 39.41 44.14
N LYS A 466 5.19 39.99 43.23
CA LYS A 466 6.53 40.58 43.46
C LYS A 466 6.46 41.73 44.48
N ASN A 467 7.36 41.73 45.46
CA ASN A 467 7.38 42.73 46.53
C ASN A 467 8.11 44.04 46.15
N ASP A 468 8.23 45.00 47.08
CA ASP A 468 8.91 46.31 46.88
C ASP A 468 10.39 46.20 46.39
N ALA A 469 11.01 45.02 46.45
CA ALA A 469 12.36 44.70 45.99
C ALA A 469 12.41 43.77 44.75
N GLY A 470 11.26 43.29 44.25
CA GLY A 470 11.16 42.33 43.14
C GLY A 470 11.09 40.86 43.55
N GLU A 471 11.13 40.56 44.85
CA GLU A 471 11.14 39.19 45.38
C GLU A 471 9.71 38.62 45.42
N VAL A 472 9.52 37.41 44.87
CA VAL A 472 8.34 36.54 45.05
C VAL A 472 8.59 35.63 46.26
N ILE A 473 7.55 35.31 47.04
CA ILE A 473 7.65 34.34 48.15
C ILE A 473 6.74 33.16 47.83
N VAL A 474 7.35 32.02 47.51
CA VAL A 474 6.68 30.74 47.25
C VAL A 474 6.40 30.04 48.58
N ILE A 475 5.33 29.25 48.62
CA ILE A 475 5.06 28.31 49.72
C ILE A 475 5.26 26.90 49.17
N THR A 476 6.24 26.19 49.73
CA THR A 476 6.68 24.87 49.28
C THR A 476 6.10 23.71 50.11
N ASP A 477 5.68 23.96 51.35
CA ASP A 477 5.00 22.99 52.22
C ASP A 477 3.99 23.70 53.16
N ASP A 478 2.73 23.26 53.12
CA ASP A 478 1.60 23.81 53.89
C ASP A 478 1.65 23.39 55.38
N ASP A 479 2.30 22.26 55.70
CA ASP A 479 2.38 21.63 57.03
C ASP A 479 3.66 22.03 57.80
N ASP A 480 4.77 22.33 57.11
CA ASP A 480 6.06 22.71 57.73
C ASP A 480 6.40 24.22 57.68
N ASN A 481 5.83 24.95 56.71
CA ASN A 481 5.99 26.41 56.48
C ASN A 481 7.38 26.84 55.96
N THR A 482 8.06 26.01 55.16
CA THR A 482 9.14 26.42 54.27
C THR A 482 8.68 27.47 53.27
N GLN A 483 9.56 28.42 52.97
CA GLN A 483 9.32 29.53 52.05
C GLN A 483 10.56 29.79 51.21
N ASP A 484 10.46 29.55 49.91
CA ASP A 484 11.49 29.87 48.94
C ASP A 484 11.23 31.26 48.34
N VAL A 485 12.31 31.96 48.00
CA VAL A 485 12.27 33.32 47.45
C VAL A 485 12.76 33.27 46.02
N LEU A 486 11.89 33.60 45.06
CA LEU A 486 12.25 33.68 43.64
C LEU A 486 12.46 35.15 43.24
N VAL A 487 13.46 35.42 42.42
CA VAL A 487 13.79 36.73 41.85
C VAL A 487 14.26 36.51 40.42
N ASN A 488 13.79 37.28 39.44
CA ASN A 488 14.14 37.11 38.02
C ASN A 488 13.98 35.63 37.60
N ILE A 489 12.74 35.14 37.67
CA ILE A 489 12.34 33.78 37.29
C ILE A 489 11.07 33.93 36.47
N GLU A 490 11.11 33.34 35.27
CA GLU A 490 10.05 33.40 34.27
C GLU A 490 9.50 32.00 33.95
N GLY A 491 10.31 30.95 34.15
CA GLY A 491 9.92 29.55 34.03
C GLY A 491 9.65 28.88 35.38
N VAL A 492 8.68 27.97 35.44
CA VAL A 492 8.39 27.17 36.65
C VAL A 492 8.15 25.70 36.28
N ILE A 493 8.97 24.81 36.84
CA ILE A 493 8.73 23.36 36.81
C ILE A 493 8.06 22.97 38.14
N GLY A 494 6.89 22.36 38.02
CA GLY A 494 6.07 21.89 39.12
C GLY A 494 6.61 20.64 39.82
N THR A 495 5.75 20.02 40.61
CA THR A 495 6.03 18.84 41.44
C THR A 495 5.32 17.60 40.90
N ALA A 496 5.53 16.45 41.53
CA ALA A 496 4.69 15.26 41.31
C ALA A 496 3.32 15.32 42.03
N HIS A 497 2.85 16.52 42.37
CA HIS A 497 1.71 16.77 43.25
C HIS A 497 0.91 18.00 42.80
N LYS A 498 -0.22 18.26 43.50
CA LYS A 498 -1.21 19.26 43.08
C LYS A 498 -0.76 20.71 43.31
N ASP A 499 -0.08 21.27 42.31
CA ASP A 499 0.39 22.65 42.30
C ASP A 499 -0.69 23.71 42.06
N THR A 500 -0.29 24.97 42.19
CA THR A 500 -0.99 26.17 41.72
C THR A 500 0.05 27.17 41.24
N LEU A 501 0.09 27.40 39.93
CA LEU A 501 1.11 28.22 39.27
C LEU A 501 0.44 29.44 38.63
N THR A 502 0.94 30.62 38.91
CA THR A 502 0.47 31.90 38.36
C THR A 502 1.65 32.74 37.90
N GLY A 503 1.62 33.22 36.66
CA GLY A 503 2.65 34.09 36.06
C GLY A 503 2.46 35.57 36.40
N ASP A 504 2.93 36.46 35.52
CA ASP A 504 2.89 37.91 35.70
C ASP A 504 2.55 38.70 34.42
N ASP A 505 3.00 39.97 34.30
CA ASP A 505 2.81 40.81 33.09
C ASP A 505 3.88 40.47 32.00
N GLY A 506 4.32 39.20 31.93
CA GLY A 506 5.60 38.78 31.35
C GLY A 506 5.49 37.92 30.08
N VAL A 507 6.41 36.96 29.95
CA VAL A 507 6.26 35.74 29.15
C VAL A 507 6.71 34.61 30.06
N ASN A 508 5.77 33.80 30.52
CA ASN A 508 6.05 32.74 31.49
C ASN A 508 6.00 31.36 30.82
N ARG A 509 6.79 30.39 31.34
CA ARG A 509 6.79 28.99 30.85
C ARG A 509 6.49 28.03 32.01
N PHE A 510 5.55 27.10 31.82
CA PHE A 510 5.09 26.19 32.87
C PHE A 510 5.20 24.71 32.46
N ALA A 511 5.92 23.92 33.26
CA ALA A 511 5.96 22.47 33.17
C ALA A 511 5.29 21.87 34.43
N PRO A 512 3.96 21.66 34.45
CA PRO A 512 3.18 21.42 35.68
C PRO A 512 3.30 20.02 36.31
N GLY A 513 4.23 19.17 35.84
CA GLY A 513 4.52 17.86 36.42
C GLY A 513 3.46 16.77 36.15
N LEU A 514 3.69 15.60 36.76
CA LEU A 514 2.77 14.45 36.76
C LEU A 514 2.48 13.97 38.18
N ASN A 515 1.21 13.83 38.52
CA ASN A 515 0.82 13.20 39.78
C ASN A 515 0.85 11.66 39.69
N GLU A 516 1.84 11.02 40.35
CA GLU A 516 1.99 9.55 40.34
C GLU A 516 0.79 8.81 40.99
N GLU A 517 -0.03 9.48 41.81
CA GLU A 517 -1.15 8.88 42.55
C GLU A 517 -2.47 9.68 42.39
N TYR A 518 -3.16 9.47 41.25
CA TYR A 518 -4.48 10.04 40.83
C TYR A 518 -5.62 10.04 41.89
N GLU A 519 -5.45 9.35 43.03
CA GLU A 519 -6.43 9.34 44.14
C GLU A 519 -6.26 10.51 45.14
N SER A 520 -5.18 11.31 45.07
CA SER A 520 -5.02 12.49 45.94
C SER A 520 -5.85 13.68 45.44
N SER A 521 -7.09 13.77 45.91
CA SER A 521 -8.14 14.60 45.30
C SER A 521 -7.87 16.12 45.16
N GLY A 522 -7.47 16.55 43.97
CA GLY A 522 -7.56 17.94 43.50
C GLY A 522 -6.80 18.11 42.17
N ALA A 523 -7.35 18.87 41.24
CA ALA A 523 -6.72 19.21 39.96
C ALA A 523 -5.68 20.34 40.13
N GLU A 524 -4.62 20.32 39.32
CA GLU A 524 -3.65 21.42 39.22
C GLU A 524 -4.29 22.67 38.57
N SER A 525 -3.61 23.81 38.67
CA SER A 525 -4.06 25.08 38.12
C SER A 525 -2.87 25.87 37.59
N VAL A 526 -2.94 26.33 36.35
CA VAL A 526 -1.95 27.20 35.68
C VAL A 526 -2.65 28.43 35.11
N GLU A 527 -2.24 29.62 35.53
CA GLU A 527 -2.74 30.90 35.03
C GLU A 527 -1.53 31.71 34.53
N GLY A 528 -1.38 31.93 33.22
CA GLY A 528 -0.20 32.65 32.68
C GLY A 528 -0.19 34.10 33.11
N GLY A 529 -1.05 34.93 32.51
CA GLY A 529 -1.29 36.28 33.03
C GLY A 529 -1.71 37.27 31.96
N ASP A 530 -0.88 38.29 31.78
CA ASP A 530 -1.03 39.35 30.77
C ASP A 530 0.23 39.28 29.85
N GLY A 531 0.40 38.16 29.14
CA GLY A 531 1.67 37.79 28.51
C GLY A 531 1.59 37.19 27.10
N LYS A 532 2.40 36.16 26.87
CA LYS A 532 2.32 35.28 25.70
C LYS A 532 2.84 33.90 26.13
N ASP A 533 2.05 33.25 26.97
CA ASP A 533 2.57 32.31 27.96
C ASP A 533 2.53 30.87 27.46
N TRP A 534 3.42 30.03 27.99
CA TRP A 534 3.67 28.67 27.51
C TRP A 534 3.32 27.62 28.56
N ILE A 535 2.76 26.51 28.11
CA ILE A 535 2.67 25.26 28.87
C ILE A 535 3.35 24.14 28.07
N GLN A 536 4.17 23.31 28.72
CA GLN A 536 5.02 22.31 28.06
C GLN A 536 4.91 20.91 28.69
N PHE A 537 4.87 19.88 27.84
CA PHE A 537 4.74 18.47 28.23
C PHE A 537 5.85 17.58 27.66
N GLU A 538 6.94 18.16 27.16
CA GLU A 538 8.10 17.46 26.57
C GLU A 538 8.75 16.41 27.50
N THR A 539 8.56 16.55 28.82
CA THR A 539 9.09 15.64 29.85
C THR A 539 8.24 14.39 30.06
N LEU A 540 7.09 14.27 29.39
CA LEU A 540 6.22 13.12 29.49
C LEU A 540 6.76 11.94 28.65
N ASP A 541 6.91 10.78 29.31
CA ASP A 541 7.19 9.48 28.69
C ASP A 541 6.13 9.10 27.63
N SER A 542 6.53 8.56 26.48
CA SER A 542 5.73 8.40 25.24
C SER A 542 4.51 7.47 25.32
N LYS A 543 4.26 6.89 26.51
CA LYS A 543 2.98 6.25 26.82
C LYS A 543 1.89 7.25 27.21
N PHE A 544 2.25 8.51 27.48
CA PHE A 544 1.30 9.57 27.78
C PHE A 544 0.99 10.38 26.52
N TYR A 545 -0.22 10.93 26.47
CA TYR A 545 -0.61 11.96 25.52
C TYR A 545 -1.52 13.00 26.21
N VAL A 546 -1.58 14.19 25.63
CA VAL A 546 -2.28 15.38 26.12
C VAL A 546 -3.49 15.66 25.23
N ASN A 547 -4.65 15.86 25.86
CA ASN A 547 -5.86 16.38 25.22
C ASN A 547 -6.14 17.77 25.80
N MET A 548 -5.84 18.82 25.04
CA MET A 548 -5.91 20.22 25.47
C MET A 548 -6.76 21.06 24.52
N ASP A 549 -7.57 21.95 25.10
CA ASP A 549 -8.24 23.01 24.36
C ASP A 549 -8.16 24.32 25.16
N LEU A 550 -7.44 25.31 24.63
CA LEU A 550 -7.24 26.61 25.29
C LEU A 550 -8.55 27.38 25.52
N SER A 551 -9.61 27.10 24.74
CA SER A 551 -10.92 27.76 24.84
C SER A 551 -11.88 27.10 25.85
N ASP A 552 -11.68 25.81 26.15
CA ASP A 552 -12.38 25.12 27.26
C ASP A 552 -11.67 25.33 28.62
N GLY A 553 -10.37 25.68 28.61
CA GLY A 553 -9.60 25.97 29.82
C GLY A 553 -9.15 24.72 30.59
N LEU A 554 -8.93 23.61 29.87
CA LEU A 554 -8.57 22.31 30.45
C LEU A 554 -7.47 21.61 29.65
N ALA A 555 -6.56 20.93 30.36
CA ALA A 555 -5.67 19.92 29.80
C ALA A 555 -5.90 18.58 30.51
N GLU A 556 -6.12 17.52 29.74
CA GLU A 556 -6.24 16.15 30.24
C GLU A 556 -5.02 15.35 29.81
N ILE A 557 -4.33 14.69 30.74
CA ILE A 557 -3.20 13.79 30.41
C ILE A 557 -3.70 12.35 30.50
N HIS A 558 -3.44 11.55 29.47
CA HIS A 558 -3.92 10.18 29.32
C HIS A 558 -2.75 9.20 29.15
N ASP A 559 -2.85 8.03 29.76
CA ASP A 559 -1.94 6.89 29.59
C ASP A 559 -2.51 5.92 28.55
N SER A 560 -1.85 5.79 27.40
CA SER A 560 -2.24 4.95 26.27
C SER A 560 -2.21 3.45 26.59
N THR A 561 -1.52 3.02 27.64
CA THR A 561 -1.49 1.61 28.07
C THR A 561 -2.74 1.20 28.87
N LYS A 562 -3.61 2.16 29.21
CA LYS A 562 -4.82 1.93 30.02
C LYS A 562 -6.09 2.04 29.17
N SER A 563 -7.08 1.19 29.47
CA SER A 563 -8.42 1.25 28.85
C SER A 563 -9.09 2.61 29.05
N SER A 564 -9.85 3.08 28.06
CA SER A 564 -10.49 4.41 27.99
C SER A 564 -10.97 4.98 29.33
N ASP A 565 -11.82 4.25 30.07
CA ASP A 565 -12.43 4.63 31.35
C ASP A 565 -11.43 4.87 32.50
N SER A 566 -10.15 4.54 32.29
CA SER A 566 -9.03 4.75 33.23
C SER A 566 -7.76 5.23 32.52
N SER A 567 -7.89 5.72 31.28
CA SER A 567 -6.77 6.28 30.51
C SER A 567 -6.29 7.60 31.11
N ARG A 568 -7.22 8.52 31.41
CA ARG A 568 -6.90 9.82 32.00
C ARG A 568 -6.24 9.66 33.37
N VAL A 569 -5.01 10.14 33.47
CA VAL A 569 -4.16 10.12 34.67
C VAL A 569 -4.02 11.50 35.30
N ASN A 570 -4.19 12.59 34.55
CA ASN A 570 -4.23 13.94 35.12
C ASN A 570 -5.26 14.88 34.46
N GLU A 571 -5.63 15.96 35.16
CA GLU A 571 -6.59 17.01 34.76
C GLU A 571 -6.10 18.37 35.31
N ILE A 572 -5.57 19.24 34.45
CA ILE A 572 -5.00 20.56 34.79
C ILE A 572 -5.96 21.66 34.32
N ASN A 573 -6.30 22.61 35.20
CA ASN A 573 -7.08 23.80 34.82
C ASN A 573 -6.11 24.85 34.25
N ILE A 574 -6.40 25.38 33.06
CA ILE A 574 -5.54 26.36 32.38
C ILE A 574 -6.32 27.64 32.03
N SER A 575 -5.66 28.80 32.11
CA SER A 575 -6.22 30.09 31.68
C SER A 575 -5.13 31.10 31.38
N SER A 576 -5.36 32.01 30.42
CA SER A 576 -4.33 32.94 29.89
C SER A 576 -3.04 32.21 29.53
N ILE A 577 -3.14 31.23 28.62
CA ILE A 577 -2.02 30.52 28.03
C ILE A 577 -2.23 30.61 26.51
N GLU A 578 -1.20 31.02 25.78
CA GLU A 578 -1.28 31.24 24.33
C GLU A 578 -0.43 30.27 23.53
N ASN A 579 0.48 29.52 24.15
CA ASN A 579 1.39 28.64 23.45
C ASN A 579 1.49 27.27 24.16
N ILE A 580 1.68 26.23 23.36
CA ILE A 580 1.68 24.83 23.79
C ILE A 580 2.92 24.15 23.21
N ILE A 581 3.62 23.38 24.05
CA ILE A 581 4.52 22.31 23.62
C ILE A 581 3.90 21.01 24.10
N GLY A 582 3.56 20.11 23.18
CA GLY A 582 3.01 18.80 23.49
C GLY A 582 4.04 17.84 24.07
N SER A 583 3.78 16.55 23.90
CA SER A 583 4.45 15.46 24.60
C SER A 583 5.37 14.63 23.70
N SER A 584 5.52 13.34 24.00
CA SER A 584 6.18 12.37 23.11
C SER A 584 5.26 11.21 22.71
N GLY A 585 3.95 11.39 22.85
CA GLY A 585 2.90 10.53 22.28
C GLY A 585 1.74 11.34 21.73
N ASN A 586 0.90 10.68 20.93
CA ASN A 586 -0.14 11.24 20.06
C ASN A 586 -1.14 12.22 20.71
N ASP A 587 -0.79 13.51 20.71
CA ASP A 587 -1.48 14.61 21.37
C ASP A 587 -2.67 15.16 20.57
N LYS A 588 -3.50 15.98 21.24
CA LYS A 588 -4.68 16.67 20.68
C LYS A 588 -4.71 18.09 21.20
N LEU A 589 -4.14 19.01 20.44
CA LEU A 589 -3.81 20.37 20.88
C LEU A 589 -4.65 21.39 20.11
N ARG A 590 -5.48 22.18 20.81
CA ARG A 590 -6.32 23.21 20.17
C ARG A 590 -6.09 24.61 20.70
N GLY A 591 -5.98 25.54 19.76
CA GLY A 591 -5.86 26.98 19.99
C GLY A 591 -7.15 27.67 20.44
N ASP A 592 -7.17 29.01 20.32
CA ASP A 592 -8.30 29.89 20.56
C ASP A 592 -8.81 30.54 19.25
N GLU A 593 -10.05 31.02 19.25
CA GLU A 593 -10.70 31.67 18.10
C GLU A 593 -10.24 33.13 17.89
N SER A 594 -9.45 33.71 18.79
CA SER A 594 -9.20 35.17 18.85
C SER A 594 -7.78 35.59 19.21
N VAL A 595 -6.86 34.65 19.45
CA VAL A 595 -5.47 34.94 19.88
C VAL A 595 -4.48 34.11 19.06
N ASN A 596 -3.42 34.76 18.55
CA ASN A 596 -2.35 34.10 17.80
C ASN A 596 -1.58 33.09 18.68
N ASN A 597 -1.83 31.79 18.49
CA ASN A 597 -1.17 30.72 19.23
C ASN A 597 0.16 30.28 18.59
N THR A 598 1.00 29.64 19.41
CA THR A 598 2.13 28.81 18.94
C THR A 598 1.90 27.40 19.46
N ILE A 599 1.77 26.41 18.59
CA ILE A 599 1.53 25.01 18.98
C ILE A 599 2.62 24.15 18.35
N LEU A 600 3.36 23.43 19.20
CA LEU A 600 4.29 22.37 18.82
C LEU A 600 3.66 21.05 19.27
N GLY A 601 3.55 20.06 18.39
CA GLY A 601 3.13 18.71 18.71
C GLY A 601 4.19 18.01 19.56
N GLY A 602 5.30 17.63 18.91
CA GLY A 602 6.51 17.15 19.57
C GLY A 602 6.95 15.80 19.02
N LYS A 603 6.39 14.70 19.54
CA LYS A 603 6.55 13.37 18.93
C LYS A 603 5.28 12.54 19.05
N GLY A 604 5.02 11.73 18.03
CA GLY A 604 3.79 10.95 17.91
C GLY A 604 2.86 11.57 16.86
N ASN A 605 1.81 10.85 16.47
CA ASN A 605 0.92 11.31 15.40
C ASN A 605 -0.17 12.19 16.01
N ASP A 606 0.03 13.49 15.94
CA ASP A 606 -0.69 14.52 16.69
C ASP A 606 -1.86 15.12 15.91
N LEU A 607 -2.85 15.66 16.63
CA LEU A 607 -3.97 16.42 16.07
C LEU A 607 -3.92 17.87 16.54
N ILE A 608 -3.51 18.76 15.65
CA ILE A 608 -3.33 20.20 15.91
C ILE A 608 -4.45 20.99 15.23
N ASP A 609 -5.11 21.88 15.98
CA ASP A 609 -6.21 22.72 15.47
C ASP A 609 -6.03 24.17 15.96
N GLY A 610 -5.54 25.04 15.08
CA GLY A 610 -5.30 26.46 15.36
C GLY A 610 -6.58 27.29 15.49
N LYS A 611 -7.72 26.80 14.99
CA LYS A 611 -9.05 27.47 14.93
C LYS A 611 -9.09 28.82 14.20
N GLY A 612 -8.42 29.85 14.73
CA GLY A 612 -8.54 31.23 14.28
C GLY A 612 -7.37 32.11 14.73
N ALA A 613 -7.40 33.37 14.27
CA ALA A 613 -6.23 34.26 14.32
C ALA A 613 -5.04 33.68 13.50
N SER A 614 -3.86 34.30 13.59
CA SER A 614 -2.67 33.92 12.79
C SER A 614 -1.68 33.15 13.65
N ASN A 615 -1.66 31.83 13.49
CA ASN A 615 -0.95 30.90 14.35
C ASN A 615 0.41 30.48 13.77
N ILE A 616 1.22 29.87 14.63
CA ILE A 616 2.39 29.08 14.24
C ILE A 616 2.11 27.66 14.72
N LEU A 617 1.99 26.72 13.78
CA LEU A 617 1.67 25.32 14.05
C LEU A 617 2.82 24.45 13.55
N LYS A 618 3.27 23.50 14.36
CA LYS A 618 4.33 22.52 14.05
C LYS A 618 3.92 21.13 14.54
N GLY A 619 4.01 20.12 13.68
CA GLY A 619 3.89 18.71 14.08
C GLY A 619 5.14 18.23 14.83
N GLU A 620 6.28 18.30 14.13
CA GLU A 620 7.63 17.83 14.53
C GLU A 620 7.94 16.35 14.16
N ASP A 621 7.98 15.37 15.09
CA ASP A 621 8.29 13.96 14.77
C ASP A 621 7.01 13.07 14.77
N GLY A 622 6.25 13.06 13.67
CA GLY A 622 4.99 12.29 13.56
C GLY A 622 4.38 12.29 12.16
N ASN A 623 3.32 11.49 11.95
CA ASN A 623 2.41 11.64 10.80
C ASN A 623 1.18 12.43 11.28
N ASP A 624 1.23 13.75 11.16
CA ASP A 624 0.40 14.67 11.93
C ASP A 624 -0.82 15.20 11.17
N SER A 625 -1.87 15.55 11.89
CA SER A 625 -3.10 16.13 11.33
C SER A 625 -3.24 17.59 11.77
N ILE A 626 -2.89 18.51 10.87
CA ILE A 626 -2.80 19.94 11.19
C ILE A 626 -3.89 20.74 10.49
N ILE A 627 -4.72 21.42 11.28
CA ILE A 627 -5.75 22.34 10.84
C ILE A 627 -5.33 23.76 11.23
N GLY A 628 -5.08 24.64 10.25
CA GLY A 628 -4.78 26.06 10.52
C GLY A 628 -6.01 26.79 11.05
N GLY A 629 -7.03 26.86 10.21
CA GLY A 629 -8.37 27.30 10.57
C GLY A 629 -8.76 28.60 9.88
N SER A 630 -8.52 29.75 10.54
CA SER A 630 -8.93 31.05 10.02
C SER A 630 -8.07 32.24 10.47
N GLY A 631 -6.99 32.43 9.72
CA GLY A 631 -6.16 33.63 9.69
C GLY A 631 -5.03 33.45 8.67
N ASP A 632 -4.01 34.30 8.74
CA ASP A 632 -2.78 34.07 7.98
C ASP A 632 -1.86 33.18 8.84
N ASP A 633 -1.99 31.85 8.74
CA ASP A 633 -1.26 30.87 9.56
C ASP A 633 0.11 30.48 8.96
N ASN A 634 1.04 30.05 9.81
CA ASN A 634 2.32 29.47 9.41
C ASN A 634 2.42 28.02 9.91
N ILE A 635 2.32 27.07 9.00
CA ILE A 635 2.25 25.63 9.25
C ILE A 635 3.56 24.97 8.80
N ASP A 636 4.11 24.13 9.67
CA ASP A 636 5.18 23.16 9.43
C ASP A 636 4.59 21.80 9.81
N GLY A 637 4.68 20.78 8.96
CA GLY A 637 4.41 19.39 9.34
C GLY A 637 5.55 18.89 10.22
N GLY A 638 6.42 18.06 9.64
CA GLY A 638 7.78 17.88 10.15
C GLY A 638 8.51 16.68 9.57
N SER A 639 8.25 15.50 10.12
CA SER A 639 8.98 14.26 9.81
C SER A 639 8.08 13.03 9.99
N GLY A 640 7.27 12.82 8.97
CA GLY A 640 6.33 11.72 8.75
C GLY A 640 5.41 12.11 7.58
N ASP A 641 4.34 11.36 7.33
CA ASP A 641 3.39 11.66 6.24
C ASP A 641 2.23 12.52 6.78
N ASP A 642 2.30 13.84 6.56
CA ASP A 642 1.41 14.80 7.22
C ASP A 642 0.11 15.07 6.45
N SER A 643 -0.92 15.49 7.18
CA SER A 643 -2.26 15.81 6.68
C SER A 643 -2.68 17.23 7.06
N ILE A 644 -2.46 18.15 6.14
CA ILE A 644 -2.58 19.60 6.34
C ILE A 644 -3.87 20.14 5.72
N LYS A 645 -4.59 20.95 6.52
CA LYS A 645 -5.76 21.72 6.11
C LYS A 645 -5.59 23.16 6.59
N ALA A 646 -4.94 23.99 5.78
CA ALA A 646 -4.63 25.37 6.13
C ALA A 646 -5.89 26.22 6.46
N GLY A 647 -6.95 26.11 5.63
CA GLY A 647 -8.23 26.76 5.92
C GLY A 647 -8.42 28.09 5.20
N LYS A 648 -8.52 29.21 5.94
CA LYS A 648 -8.91 30.52 5.38
C LYS A 648 -7.96 31.65 5.76
N GLY A 649 -7.12 32.07 4.80
CA GLY A 649 -6.33 33.28 4.84
C GLY A 649 -5.19 33.28 3.81
N THR A 650 -4.04 33.80 4.22
CA THR A 650 -2.80 33.85 3.42
C THR A 650 -1.76 32.95 4.10
N ASN A 651 -1.89 31.63 3.94
CA ASN A 651 -1.10 30.70 4.75
C ASN A 651 0.29 30.44 4.16
N VAL A 652 1.26 30.21 5.04
CA VAL A 652 2.58 29.66 4.69
C VAL A 652 2.60 28.22 5.17
N ILE A 653 2.88 27.28 4.28
CA ILE A 653 2.79 25.84 4.55
C ILE A 653 4.13 25.21 4.17
N ASN A 654 4.60 24.31 5.01
CA ASN A 654 5.63 23.35 4.71
C ASN A 654 5.10 21.98 5.18
N GLY A 655 5.19 20.93 4.37
CA GLY A 655 5.04 19.56 4.87
C GLY A 655 6.26 19.23 5.72
N GLY A 656 7.24 18.55 5.13
CA GLY A 656 8.59 18.55 5.65
C GLY A 656 9.44 17.44 5.06
N SER A 657 9.26 16.22 5.57
CA SER A 657 9.88 15.04 5.00
C SER A 657 9.06 13.77 5.28
N GLY A 658 8.21 13.44 4.32
CA GLY A 658 7.45 12.19 4.21
C GLY A 658 6.78 12.18 2.84
N ILE A 659 5.49 11.83 2.79
CA ILE A 659 4.62 12.04 1.63
C ILE A 659 3.43 12.91 2.05
N ASP A 660 3.63 14.22 2.01
CA ASP A 660 2.77 15.18 2.69
C ASP A 660 1.54 15.57 1.87
N SER A 661 0.42 15.82 2.56
CA SER A 661 -0.89 16.01 1.93
C SER A 661 -1.58 17.31 2.32
N LEU A 662 -2.14 18.03 1.34
CA LEU A 662 -2.82 19.31 1.51
C LEU A 662 -4.23 19.27 0.89
N THR A 663 -5.27 19.52 1.71
CA THR A 663 -6.67 19.44 1.29
C THR A 663 -7.41 20.79 1.31
N TYR A 664 -8.04 21.10 0.17
CA TYR A 664 -8.94 22.23 -0.04
C TYR A 664 -10.43 21.84 -0.06
N SER A 665 -10.78 20.60 0.28
CA SER A 665 -12.14 20.01 0.15
C SER A 665 -13.20 20.58 1.10
N ASN A 666 -12.89 21.70 1.77
CA ASN A 666 -13.80 22.49 2.61
C ASN A 666 -13.89 23.96 2.14
N SER A 667 -13.33 24.30 0.98
CA SER A 667 -13.40 25.65 0.40
C SER A 667 -14.82 25.93 -0.13
N ASP A 668 -15.36 27.12 0.22
CA ASP A 668 -16.67 27.60 -0.27
C ASP A 668 -16.65 28.01 -1.77
N THR A 669 -15.48 27.97 -2.43
CA THR A 669 -15.28 28.30 -3.85
C THR A 669 -14.14 27.48 -4.46
N SER A 670 -14.02 27.46 -5.78
CA SER A 670 -12.90 26.79 -6.43
C SER A 670 -11.54 27.46 -6.23
N VAL A 671 -10.51 26.63 -6.32
CA VAL A 671 -9.10 26.89 -6.06
C VAL A 671 -8.31 26.72 -7.36
N THR A 672 -7.27 27.54 -7.51
CA THR A 672 -6.24 27.37 -8.54
C THR A 672 -4.91 27.05 -7.89
N ILE A 673 -4.35 25.89 -8.23
CA ILE A 673 -3.01 25.44 -7.85
C ILE A 673 -2.04 25.75 -9.01
N ASP A 674 -0.89 26.32 -8.68
CA ASP A 674 0.18 26.69 -9.62
C ASP A 674 1.53 26.26 -9.03
N MET A 675 1.99 25.06 -9.36
CA MET A 675 3.28 24.52 -8.92
C MET A 675 4.44 25.23 -9.61
N ASN A 676 5.57 25.36 -8.93
CA ASN A 676 6.80 25.97 -9.46
C ASN A 676 8.10 25.31 -8.98
N GLY A 677 8.01 24.20 -8.24
CA GLY A 677 9.09 23.30 -7.87
C GLY A 677 8.54 21.97 -7.33
N ASN A 678 9.42 21.03 -7.01
CA ASN A 678 9.06 19.76 -6.37
C ASN A 678 8.23 20.04 -5.11
N GLY A 679 6.98 19.57 -5.06
CA GLY A 679 6.07 19.79 -3.94
C GLY A 679 5.84 21.25 -3.53
N SER A 680 6.08 22.24 -4.42
CA SER A 680 6.03 23.65 -4.04
C SER A 680 5.30 24.52 -5.06
N GLY A 681 4.38 25.34 -4.55
CA GLY A 681 3.40 26.06 -5.36
C GLY A 681 2.68 27.19 -4.64
N VAL A 682 1.63 27.68 -5.28
CA VAL A 682 0.71 28.70 -4.72
C VAL A 682 -0.73 28.25 -4.95
N ALA A 683 -1.57 28.33 -3.91
CA ALA A 683 -3.00 28.02 -3.97
C ALA A 683 -3.84 29.30 -3.80
N ASN A 684 -4.82 29.54 -4.67
CA ASN A 684 -5.61 30.77 -4.67
C ASN A 684 -7.11 30.49 -4.86
N SER A 685 -8.00 31.09 -4.05
CA SER A 685 -9.46 31.00 -4.27
C SER A 685 -10.00 32.10 -5.18
N ALA A 686 -11.07 31.80 -5.91
CA ALA A 686 -11.74 32.76 -6.79
C ALA A 686 -12.34 33.99 -6.06
N ASP A 687 -12.50 33.92 -4.73
CA ASP A 687 -13.05 34.99 -3.88
C ASP A 687 -12.05 35.65 -2.92
N THR A 688 -10.76 35.28 -3.00
CA THR A 688 -9.63 35.85 -2.23
C THR A 688 -9.62 35.57 -0.72
N TYR A 689 -10.24 34.49 -0.26
CA TYR A 689 -10.03 33.96 1.11
C TYR A 689 -8.93 32.90 1.22
N ILE A 690 -8.39 32.42 0.10
CA ILE A 690 -7.22 31.54 0.04
C ILE A 690 -6.18 32.19 -0.86
N SER A 691 -4.94 32.28 -0.38
CA SER A 691 -3.78 32.83 -1.09
C SER A 691 -2.49 32.23 -0.51
N ASP A 692 -2.45 30.91 -0.41
CA ASP A 692 -1.43 30.16 0.32
C ASP A 692 -0.17 29.92 -0.52
N THR A 693 0.98 29.84 0.15
CA THR A 693 2.24 29.37 -0.45
C THR A 693 2.72 28.14 0.28
N PHE A 694 3.08 27.09 -0.46
CA PHE A 694 3.48 25.80 0.12
C PHE A 694 4.81 25.26 -0.46
N SER A 695 5.50 24.42 0.32
CA SER A 695 6.71 23.68 -0.06
C SER A 695 6.76 22.30 0.58
N GLU A 696 7.44 21.35 -0.08
CA GLU A 696 7.55 19.94 0.33
C GLU A 696 6.15 19.35 0.65
N VAL A 697 5.26 19.32 -0.36
CA VAL A 697 3.90 18.75 -0.32
C VAL A 697 3.61 18.00 -1.62
N GLU A 698 3.47 16.68 -1.54
CA GLU A 698 3.39 15.78 -2.70
C GLU A 698 1.96 15.50 -3.18
N LYS A 699 0.99 15.50 -2.25
CA LYS A 699 -0.42 15.14 -2.51
C LYS A 699 -1.33 16.35 -2.31
N ILE A 700 -2.03 16.83 -3.34
CA ILE A 700 -2.97 17.96 -3.21
C ILE A 700 -4.38 17.59 -3.67
N LYS A 701 -5.36 17.78 -2.79
CA LYS A 701 -6.79 17.51 -3.04
C LYS A 701 -7.61 18.79 -3.12
N GLY A 702 -8.43 18.90 -4.17
CA GLY A 702 -9.27 20.04 -4.53
C GLY A 702 -10.48 20.27 -3.63
N SER A 703 -11.32 21.20 -4.07
CA SER A 703 -12.54 21.68 -3.42
C SER A 703 -13.77 20.80 -3.76
N THR A 704 -14.96 21.39 -3.82
CA THR A 704 -16.18 20.76 -4.35
C THR A 704 -16.78 21.63 -5.47
N HIS A 705 -15.91 22.24 -6.27
CA HIS A 705 -16.21 23.23 -7.30
C HIS A 705 -15.14 23.21 -8.40
N ASP A 706 -15.52 23.60 -9.63
CA ASP A 706 -14.68 23.73 -10.85
C ASP A 706 -13.25 24.29 -10.60
N ASP A 707 -12.30 23.41 -10.29
CA ASP A 707 -10.93 23.70 -9.85
C ASP A 707 -9.94 23.75 -11.03
N THR A 708 -8.71 24.21 -10.79
CA THR A 708 -7.65 24.21 -11.81
C THR A 708 -6.28 23.93 -11.22
N PHE A 709 -5.67 22.82 -11.65
CA PHE A 709 -4.32 22.43 -11.29
C PHE A 709 -3.35 22.69 -12.44
N ASN A 710 -2.15 23.15 -12.11
CA ASN A 710 -1.00 23.24 -13.00
C ASN A 710 0.18 22.66 -12.19
N GLY A 711 0.64 21.48 -12.59
CA GLY A 711 1.80 20.81 -12.04
C GLY A 711 3.11 21.42 -12.52
N SER A 712 4.19 20.65 -12.45
CA SER A 712 5.53 21.15 -12.25
C SER A 712 6.52 20.71 -13.34
N ALA A 713 7.53 19.94 -12.94
CA ALA A 713 8.53 19.25 -13.75
C ALA A 713 9.02 17.98 -12.99
N TYR A 714 8.14 17.44 -12.14
CA TYR A 714 8.35 16.42 -11.10
C TYR A 714 7.03 15.66 -10.89
N ALA A 715 7.08 14.50 -10.25
CA ALA A 715 5.90 13.68 -9.94
C ALA A 715 4.88 14.45 -9.08
N ASP A 716 3.75 14.87 -9.67
CA ASP A 716 2.67 15.55 -8.98
C ASP A 716 1.47 14.60 -8.72
N THR A 717 0.96 14.55 -7.49
CA THR A 717 -0.27 13.79 -7.15
C THR A 717 -1.45 14.73 -6.88
N PHE A 718 -2.44 14.72 -7.78
CA PHE A 718 -3.62 15.60 -7.71
C PHE A 718 -4.94 14.84 -7.73
N ASP A 719 -5.92 15.37 -6.99
CA ASP A 719 -7.30 14.89 -6.97
C ASP A 719 -8.26 16.08 -6.98
N GLY A 720 -9.06 16.24 -8.04
CA GLY A 720 -10.01 17.35 -8.19
C GLY A 720 -11.16 17.33 -7.18
N ASN A 721 -11.56 16.12 -6.75
CA ASN A 721 -12.63 15.81 -5.80
C ASN A 721 -14.07 15.92 -6.35
N ASP A 722 -14.72 17.09 -6.32
CA ASP A 722 -16.03 17.27 -6.98
C ASP A 722 -15.94 18.55 -7.82
N GLY A 723 -16.33 18.53 -9.10
CA GLY A 723 -16.23 19.73 -9.92
C GLY A 723 -16.48 19.56 -11.42
N ALA A 724 -15.63 20.23 -12.19
CA ALA A 724 -15.58 20.21 -13.65
C ALA A 724 -14.17 20.66 -14.05
N ASP A 725 -13.20 19.84 -13.64
CA ASP A 725 -11.89 20.33 -13.23
C ASP A 725 -10.87 20.29 -14.35
N VAL A 726 -9.86 21.16 -14.26
CA VAL A 726 -8.82 21.29 -15.29
C VAL A 726 -7.45 20.98 -14.70
N ILE A 727 -7.02 19.74 -14.85
CA ILE A 727 -5.77 19.21 -14.30
C ILE A 727 -4.72 19.11 -15.41
N LYS A 728 -3.47 19.48 -15.08
CA LYS A 728 -2.30 19.39 -15.96
C LYS A 728 -1.12 18.93 -15.10
N GLY A 729 -0.50 17.80 -15.42
CA GLY A 729 0.77 17.36 -14.84
C GLY A 729 1.95 18.22 -15.30
N LEU A 730 2.11 18.35 -16.62
CA LEU A 730 3.21 18.99 -17.37
C LEU A 730 4.36 18.02 -17.73
N ASP A 731 5.55 18.18 -17.17
CA ASP A 731 6.65 17.20 -17.34
C ASP A 731 6.72 16.38 -16.03
N GLY A 732 6.62 15.05 -16.05
CA GLY A 732 6.31 14.36 -14.80
C GLY A 732 6.31 12.82 -14.78
N ALA A 733 5.50 12.35 -13.85
CA ALA A 733 5.35 10.96 -13.40
C ALA A 733 4.05 10.85 -12.59
N ASP A 734 2.96 11.39 -13.16
CA ASP A 734 1.95 12.08 -12.38
C ASP A 734 0.74 11.21 -12.08
N VAL A 735 0.09 11.46 -10.94
CA VAL A 735 -1.03 10.64 -10.45
C VAL A 735 -2.26 11.54 -10.31
N LEU A 736 -3.11 11.50 -11.34
CA LEU A 736 -4.12 12.53 -11.58
C LEU A 736 -5.55 11.94 -11.54
N SER A 737 -6.32 12.37 -10.55
CA SER A 737 -7.74 12.02 -10.35
C SER A 737 -8.64 13.22 -10.66
N GLY A 738 -9.66 13.02 -11.50
CA GLY A 738 -10.75 13.99 -11.72
C GLY A 738 -11.65 14.07 -10.50
N GLY A 739 -12.60 13.13 -10.39
CA GLY A 739 -13.48 12.98 -9.22
C GLY A 739 -14.94 12.79 -9.62
N GLU A 740 -15.87 13.51 -9.01
CA GLU A 740 -17.24 13.67 -9.52
C GLU A 740 -17.33 14.91 -10.44
N GLY A 741 -17.37 14.73 -11.77
CA GLY A 741 -17.29 15.88 -12.66
C GLY A 741 -17.58 15.66 -14.14
N ASN A 742 -16.90 16.45 -14.98
CA ASN A 742 -16.86 16.37 -16.45
C ASN A 742 -15.51 16.93 -16.89
N ASP A 743 -14.45 16.23 -16.49
CA ASP A 743 -13.17 16.85 -16.21
C ASP A 743 -12.28 16.87 -17.45
N THR A 744 -11.19 17.63 -17.38
CA THR A 744 -10.21 17.76 -18.44
C THR A 744 -8.82 17.60 -17.87
N ILE A 745 -8.29 16.38 -17.96
CA ILE A 745 -6.99 15.97 -17.41
C ILE A 745 -6.00 15.81 -18.54
N TYR A 746 -4.85 16.46 -18.41
CA TYR A 746 -3.65 16.18 -19.17
C TYR A 746 -2.59 15.71 -18.16
N GLY A 747 -1.86 14.63 -18.43
CA GLY A 747 -0.57 14.35 -17.81
C GLY A 747 0.44 15.37 -18.35
N GLY A 748 1.34 14.94 -19.22
CA GLY A 748 1.78 15.78 -20.33
C GLY A 748 3.09 15.42 -21.01
N ALA A 749 4.01 14.79 -20.28
CA ALA A 749 5.31 14.30 -20.72
C ALA A 749 5.90 13.44 -19.59
N GLY A 750 5.46 12.19 -19.56
CA GLY A 750 5.73 11.19 -18.53
C GLY A 750 5.10 9.86 -18.92
N ASN A 751 5.30 8.82 -18.12
CA ASN A 751 4.24 7.84 -17.95
C ASN A 751 3.35 8.41 -16.84
N ASP A 752 2.11 8.80 -17.15
CA ASP A 752 1.20 9.40 -16.17
C ASP A 752 0.00 8.47 -15.89
N ILE A 753 -0.44 8.39 -14.64
CA ILE A 753 -1.57 7.57 -14.19
C ILE A 753 -2.81 8.45 -14.04
N ILE A 754 -3.77 8.28 -14.94
CA ILE A 754 -4.97 9.11 -15.03
C ILE A 754 -6.22 8.30 -14.70
N ASN A 755 -7.02 8.81 -13.78
CA ASN A 755 -8.38 8.34 -13.51
C ASN A 755 -9.36 9.51 -13.71
N GLY A 756 -10.28 9.37 -14.66
CA GLY A 756 -11.29 10.40 -14.94
C GLY A 756 -12.37 10.54 -13.85
N GLY A 757 -12.60 9.50 -13.06
CA GLY A 757 -13.73 9.46 -12.11
C GLY A 757 -15.10 9.41 -12.79
N LEU A 758 -16.13 9.84 -12.07
CA LEU A 758 -17.53 9.78 -12.51
C LEU A 758 -17.88 10.98 -13.39
N GLY A 759 -18.22 10.75 -14.66
CA GLY A 759 -18.65 11.86 -15.52
C GLY A 759 -18.56 11.63 -17.02
N GLN A 760 -18.35 12.73 -17.75
CA GLN A 760 -18.01 12.72 -19.17
C GLN A 760 -16.71 13.50 -19.41
N ASN A 761 -15.61 12.81 -19.20
CA ASN A 761 -14.29 13.39 -19.08
C ASN A 761 -13.56 13.49 -20.44
N ASN A 762 -12.50 14.28 -20.48
CA ASN A 762 -11.64 14.47 -21.63
C ASN A 762 -10.20 14.27 -21.15
N LEU A 763 -9.71 13.06 -21.33
CA LEU A 763 -8.46 12.57 -20.77
C LEU A 763 -7.41 12.53 -21.89
N TYR A 764 -6.19 12.95 -21.55
CA TYR A 764 -5.03 12.91 -22.43
C TYR A 764 -3.88 12.45 -21.55
N GLY A 765 -3.15 11.40 -21.93
CA GLY A 765 -1.90 11.05 -21.25
C GLY A 765 -0.92 12.20 -21.45
N GLY A 766 -0.32 12.26 -22.63
CA GLY A 766 0.50 13.38 -23.04
C GLY A 766 -0.23 14.70 -23.33
N THR A 767 0.54 15.69 -23.79
CA THR A 767 0.00 17.03 -24.11
C THR A 767 -1.13 17.00 -25.16
N ALA A 768 -2.02 18.00 -25.10
CA ALA A 768 -3.11 18.28 -26.05
C ALA A 768 -2.72 18.45 -27.54
N ALA A 769 -1.46 18.24 -27.90
CA ALA A 769 -0.93 18.23 -29.26
C ALA A 769 -0.73 16.81 -29.85
N GLY A 770 -0.83 15.75 -29.03
CA GLY A 770 -0.50 14.38 -29.42
C GLY A 770 0.98 14.20 -29.72
N THR A 771 1.82 14.64 -28.77
CA THR A 771 3.28 14.50 -28.83
C THR A 771 3.83 14.15 -27.44
N ASP A 772 3.84 12.86 -27.15
CA ASP A 772 4.53 12.26 -26.00
C ASP A 772 5.53 11.20 -26.43
N MET A 773 6.33 10.71 -25.48
CA MET A 773 7.24 9.56 -25.59
C MET A 773 7.28 8.69 -24.31
N GLY A 774 6.50 8.99 -23.27
CA GLY A 774 6.24 8.07 -22.16
C GLY A 774 5.22 6.98 -22.51
N LEU A 775 4.70 6.30 -21.48
CA LEU A 775 3.74 5.18 -21.56
C LEU A 775 2.57 5.42 -20.61
N ASP A 776 1.57 6.17 -21.05
CA ASP A 776 0.51 6.67 -20.17
C ASP A 776 -0.51 5.58 -19.78
N THR A 777 -1.00 5.64 -18.55
CA THR A 777 -1.94 4.68 -17.96
C THR A 777 -3.30 5.30 -17.69
N LEU A 778 -4.34 4.78 -18.34
CA LEU A 778 -5.74 5.10 -18.06
C LEU A 778 -6.36 4.02 -17.17
N SER A 779 -6.86 4.39 -15.98
CA SER A 779 -7.40 3.43 -15.00
C SER A 779 -8.89 3.63 -14.70
N TYR A 780 -9.63 2.53 -14.73
CA TYR A 780 -11.04 2.41 -14.34
C TYR A 780 -11.27 1.50 -13.13
N ALA A 781 -10.25 1.28 -12.29
CA ALA A 781 -10.27 0.33 -11.18
C ALA A 781 -11.34 0.60 -10.08
N GLY A 782 -11.98 1.78 -10.11
CA GLY A 782 -13.12 2.13 -9.24
C GLY A 782 -14.49 2.11 -9.93
N ALA A 783 -14.58 1.71 -11.20
CA ALA A 783 -15.82 1.63 -11.97
C ALA A 783 -16.58 0.32 -11.69
N SER A 784 -17.82 0.24 -12.18
CA SER A 784 -18.65 -0.97 -12.06
C SER A 784 -18.51 -1.97 -13.22
N GLN A 785 -18.14 -1.46 -14.40
CA GLN A 785 -17.83 -2.14 -15.65
C GLN A 785 -17.37 -1.06 -16.66
N VAL A 786 -16.43 -1.36 -17.54
CA VAL A 786 -15.97 -0.49 -18.63
C VAL A 786 -15.86 -1.22 -19.98
N THR A 787 -16.25 -0.53 -21.06
CA THR A 787 -15.98 -0.94 -22.44
C THR A 787 -15.07 0.10 -23.11
N ILE A 788 -13.85 -0.28 -23.46
CA ILE A 788 -12.82 0.59 -24.05
C ILE A 788 -12.72 0.34 -25.56
N ASP A 789 -13.15 1.31 -26.36
CA ASP A 789 -12.99 1.33 -27.82
C ASP A 789 -11.97 2.40 -28.22
N MET A 790 -10.72 1.97 -28.42
CA MET A 790 -9.60 2.85 -28.82
C MET A 790 -9.73 3.34 -30.26
N GLN A 791 -10.52 2.65 -31.10
CA GLN A 791 -10.83 3.11 -32.46
C GLN A 791 -11.85 4.28 -32.46
N LEU A 792 -12.63 4.43 -31.39
CA LEU A 792 -13.45 5.62 -31.12
C LEU A 792 -12.77 6.64 -30.19
N GLY A 793 -11.73 6.25 -29.45
CA GLY A 793 -11.10 7.03 -28.38
C GLY A 793 -12.06 7.21 -27.19
N LYS A 794 -12.69 6.12 -26.74
CA LYS A 794 -13.79 6.14 -25.76
C LYS A 794 -13.78 4.96 -24.80
N ALA A 795 -13.91 5.26 -23.51
CA ALA A 795 -14.30 4.30 -22.49
C ALA A 795 -15.76 4.55 -22.11
N PHE A 796 -16.60 3.51 -22.10
CA PHE A 796 -18.01 3.56 -21.73
C PHE A 796 -18.18 2.90 -20.35
N HIS A 797 -18.58 3.68 -19.35
CA HIS A 797 -18.85 3.26 -17.97
C HIS A 797 -20.14 3.91 -17.45
N ASP A 798 -20.76 3.37 -16.40
CA ASP A 798 -21.85 3.97 -15.61
C ASP A 798 -22.96 4.71 -16.40
N SER A 799 -23.33 4.16 -17.57
CA SER A 799 -24.28 4.72 -18.56
C SER A 799 -23.88 6.03 -19.26
N THR A 800 -22.62 6.44 -19.10
CA THR A 800 -21.98 7.61 -19.71
C THR A 800 -20.85 7.17 -20.66
N TYR A 801 -19.82 8.02 -20.85
CA TYR A 801 -18.54 7.69 -21.50
C TYR A 801 -17.56 8.86 -21.39
N ASP A 802 -16.28 8.54 -21.42
CA ASP A 802 -15.17 9.50 -21.56
C ASP A 802 -14.66 9.59 -22.99
N HIS A 803 -13.86 10.63 -23.28
CA HIS A 803 -12.92 10.63 -24.40
C HIS A 803 -11.50 10.47 -23.85
N PHE A 804 -10.70 9.62 -24.49
CA PHE A 804 -9.27 9.51 -24.21
C PHE A 804 -8.45 9.66 -25.49
N TYR A 805 -7.21 10.14 -25.33
CA TYR A 805 -6.23 10.33 -26.39
C TYR A 805 -4.84 10.02 -25.85
N ASP A 806 -4.00 9.41 -26.68
CA ASP A 806 -2.57 9.21 -26.43
C ASP A 806 -2.33 8.53 -25.05
N PHE A 807 -2.67 7.24 -24.98
CA PHE A 807 -2.49 6.33 -23.85
C PHE A 807 -2.03 4.96 -24.38
N ASP A 808 -1.11 4.30 -23.67
CA ASP A 808 -0.55 2.99 -24.06
C ASP A 808 -1.01 1.86 -23.12
N THR A 809 -1.31 2.18 -21.86
CA THR A 809 -1.73 1.21 -20.83
C THR A 809 -3.15 1.49 -20.35
N PHE A 810 -3.95 0.44 -20.21
CA PHE A 810 -5.35 0.50 -19.78
C PHE A 810 -5.59 -0.50 -18.66
N ILE A 811 -6.21 -0.04 -17.57
CA ILE A 811 -6.61 -0.88 -16.43
C ILE A 811 -8.14 -0.84 -16.33
N GLY A 812 -8.76 -2.01 -16.34
CA GLY A 812 -10.19 -2.22 -16.13
C GLY A 812 -10.61 -2.06 -14.67
N SER A 813 -11.59 -2.87 -14.27
CA SER A 813 -12.37 -2.75 -13.04
C SER A 813 -12.48 -4.09 -12.28
N ASP A 814 -13.48 -4.19 -11.40
CA ASP A 814 -13.86 -5.42 -10.69
C ASP A 814 -15.10 -6.10 -11.34
N GLY A 815 -15.36 -5.82 -12.63
CA GLY A 815 -16.45 -6.40 -13.42
C GLY A 815 -16.05 -6.73 -14.87
N GLU A 816 -16.94 -7.46 -15.58
CA GLU A 816 -16.72 -8.04 -16.92
C GLU A 816 -16.39 -6.99 -18.01
N ASP A 817 -15.11 -6.70 -18.24
CA ASP A 817 -14.67 -5.59 -19.06
C ASP A 817 -14.41 -5.96 -20.53
N ILE A 818 -14.51 -4.98 -21.42
CA ILE A 818 -14.40 -5.20 -22.88
C ILE A 818 -13.40 -4.22 -23.49
N PHE A 819 -12.25 -4.73 -23.93
CA PHE A 819 -11.16 -3.95 -24.52
C PHE A 819 -11.09 -4.17 -26.03
N THR A 820 -10.99 -3.10 -26.81
CA THR A 820 -10.97 -3.11 -28.27
C THR A 820 -9.83 -2.22 -28.78
N GLY A 821 -8.67 -2.86 -29.04
CA GLY A 821 -7.40 -2.24 -29.44
C GLY A 821 -7.42 -1.58 -30.83
N HIS A 822 -6.31 -0.99 -31.28
CA HIS A 822 -6.30 -0.33 -32.59
C HIS A 822 -5.00 -0.30 -33.43
N GLY A 823 -5.20 -0.60 -34.70
CA GLY A 823 -4.44 0.02 -35.79
C GLY A 823 -3.11 -0.65 -36.10
N THR A 824 -2.06 -0.28 -35.37
CA THR A 824 -0.69 -0.85 -35.35
C THR A 824 0.06 -0.33 -34.12
N ALA A 825 -0.63 -0.20 -32.98
CA ALA A 825 -0.05 0.29 -31.73
C ALA A 825 0.70 -0.85 -31.02
N VAL A 826 1.07 -0.64 -29.75
CA VAL A 826 1.54 -1.69 -28.84
C VAL A 826 0.82 -1.43 -27.52
N ASP A 827 -0.38 -1.99 -27.43
CA ASP A 827 -1.32 -1.68 -26.36
C ASP A 827 -1.10 -2.64 -25.16
N ILE A 828 -1.22 -2.13 -23.93
CA ILE A 828 -1.15 -2.94 -22.70
C ILE A 828 -2.50 -2.87 -21.98
N PHE A 829 -3.07 -4.04 -21.67
CA PHE A 829 -4.38 -4.16 -21.02
C PHE A 829 -4.29 -5.04 -19.78
N PHE A 830 -4.81 -4.53 -18.67
CA PHE A 830 -5.12 -5.30 -17.48
C PHE A 830 -6.65 -5.30 -17.32
N GLY A 831 -7.25 -6.48 -17.24
CA GLY A 831 -8.67 -6.64 -16.94
C GLY A 831 -8.95 -6.25 -15.49
N GLY A 832 -8.73 -7.20 -14.58
CA GLY A 832 -8.74 -6.98 -13.14
C GLY A 832 -9.38 -8.15 -12.42
N LYS A 833 -10.69 -8.03 -12.16
CA LYS A 833 -11.55 -9.16 -11.78
C LYS A 833 -12.80 -9.11 -12.65
N GLY A 834 -13.18 -10.23 -13.23
CA GLY A 834 -14.29 -10.27 -14.18
C GLY A 834 -14.16 -11.47 -15.10
N ASN A 835 -14.99 -11.52 -16.14
CA ASN A 835 -14.76 -12.41 -17.28
C ASN A 835 -14.49 -11.49 -18.47
N ASP A 836 -13.23 -11.10 -18.61
CA ASP A 836 -12.85 -9.94 -19.41
C ASP A 836 -12.60 -10.34 -20.86
N THR A 837 -12.88 -9.43 -21.79
CA THR A 837 -12.85 -9.70 -23.24
C THR A 837 -11.96 -8.71 -23.97
N PHE A 838 -10.79 -9.18 -24.42
CA PHE A 838 -9.83 -8.38 -25.18
C PHE A 838 -9.94 -8.64 -26.69
N THR A 839 -9.80 -7.61 -27.51
CA THR A 839 -9.74 -7.71 -28.98
C THR A 839 -8.58 -6.87 -29.52
N GLY A 840 -7.39 -7.48 -29.64
CA GLY A 840 -6.13 -6.78 -29.98
C GLY A 840 -6.12 -6.12 -31.36
N LYS A 841 -6.41 -6.91 -32.41
CA LYS A 841 -6.27 -6.55 -33.84
C LYS A 841 -4.78 -6.50 -34.26
N ASP A 842 -4.38 -5.54 -35.10
CA ASP A 842 -3.00 -5.36 -35.56
C ASP A 842 -2.20 -4.62 -34.48
N GLY A 843 -1.25 -5.30 -33.82
CA GLY A 843 -0.46 -4.75 -32.71
C GLY A 843 0.81 -5.58 -32.41
N ASN A 844 1.34 -5.50 -31.19
CA ASN A 844 2.19 -6.56 -30.57
C ASN A 844 1.88 -6.55 -29.06
N ASP A 845 0.60 -6.76 -28.77
CA ASP A 845 -0.04 -6.21 -27.58
C ASP A 845 0.23 -7.10 -26.36
N THR A 846 -0.12 -6.63 -25.16
CA THR A 846 0.04 -7.42 -23.94
C THR A 846 -1.24 -7.37 -23.12
N PHE A 847 -1.82 -8.54 -22.88
CA PHE A 847 -3.06 -8.73 -22.13
C PHE A 847 -2.77 -9.43 -20.81
N ASP A 848 -3.44 -9.03 -19.76
CA ASP A 848 -3.50 -9.74 -18.49
C ASP A 848 -4.97 -9.73 -18.03
N GLY A 849 -5.65 -10.88 -18.03
CA GLY A 849 -7.05 -10.96 -17.63
C GLY A 849 -7.20 -10.63 -16.14
N GLY A 850 -6.61 -11.49 -15.31
CA GLY A 850 -6.44 -11.24 -13.88
C GLY A 850 -7.07 -12.39 -13.08
N THR A 851 -8.32 -12.22 -12.65
CA THR A 851 -9.08 -13.29 -11.99
C THR A 851 -10.50 -13.44 -12.53
N GLY A 852 -10.72 -14.51 -13.29
CA GLY A 852 -12.02 -15.07 -13.64
C GLY A 852 -11.89 -16.12 -14.75
N THR A 853 -12.61 -15.92 -15.86
CA THR A 853 -12.47 -16.72 -17.09
C THR A 853 -12.31 -15.78 -18.27
N ASP A 854 -11.06 -15.48 -18.62
CA ASP A 854 -10.74 -14.33 -19.47
C ASP A 854 -10.54 -14.74 -20.94
N THR A 855 -10.96 -13.87 -21.86
CA THR A 855 -11.12 -14.17 -23.29
C THR A 855 -10.32 -13.22 -24.18
N ILE A 856 -9.44 -13.75 -25.04
CA ILE A 856 -8.84 -13.00 -26.16
C ILE A 856 -9.52 -13.37 -27.48
N SER A 857 -9.96 -12.35 -28.22
CA SER A 857 -10.58 -12.48 -29.55
C SER A 857 -9.71 -11.88 -30.65
N PHE A 858 -9.47 -12.69 -31.70
CA PHE A 858 -8.79 -12.30 -32.92
C PHE A 858 -9.76 -11.95 -34.07
N ILE A 859 -11.06 -11.85 -33.76
CA ILE A 859 -12.10 -11.48 -34.72
C ILE A 859 -11.81 -10.10 -35.33
N GLY A 860 -11.75 -10.07 -36.67
CA GLY A 860 -11.55 -8.83 -37.42
C GLY A 860 -10.13 -8.57 -37.89
N LEU A 861 -9.15 -9.42 -37.54
CA LEU A 861 -7.85 -9.46 -38.23
C LEU A 861 -8.06 -9.69 -39.75
N THR A 862 -7.33 -8.94 -40.59
CA THR A 862 -7.49 -8.99 -42.07
C THR A 862 -6.22 -9.44 -42.80
N GLY A 863 -5.64 -10.54 -42.31
CA GLY A 863 -4.51 -11.23 -42.92
C GLY A 863 -4.87 -12.14 -44.11
N ALA A 864 -3.91 -12.95 -44.54
CA ALA A 864 -4.09 -14.04 -45.52
C ALA A 864 -3.71 -15.41 -44.93
N THR A 865 -3.66 -15.46 -43.61
CA THR A 865 -3.26 -16.55 -42.69
C THR A 865 -3.97 -16.26 -41.38
N GLY A 866 -4.33 -17.31 -40.64
CA GLY A 866 -4.87 -17.18 -39.28
C GLY A 866 -3.83 -16.83 -38.22
N VAL A 867 -4.24 -16.93 -36.97
CA VAL A 867 -3.42 -16.78 -35.75
C VAL A 867 -2.81 -18.12 -35.33
N VAL A 868 -1.65 -18.07 -34.68
CA VAL A 868 -1.03 -19.21 -33.98
C VAL A 868 -0.90 -18.86 -32.51
N VAL A 869 -1.80 -19.38 -31.69
CA VAL A 869 -1.83 -19.23 -30.22
C VAL A 869 -1.00 -20.34 -29.58
N ASN A 870 -0.19 -20.00 -28.59
CA ASN A 870 0.57 -20.92 -27.76
C ASN A 870 0.42 -20.46 -26.31
N ALA A 871 -0.49 -21.08 -25.54
CA ALA A 871 -0.57 -20.89 -24.09
C ALA A 871 0.61 -21.59 -23.39
N CYS A 872 1.14 -22.67 -23.98
CA CYS A 872 2.26 -23.50 -23.51
C CYS A 872 3.65 -22.82 -23.48
N SER A 873 3.74 -21.61 -22.97
CA SER A 873 4.94 -20.77 -22.99
C SER A 873 5.67 -20.75 -21.64
N THR A 874 6.99 -20.60 -21.66
CA THR A 874 7.79 -20.39 -20.44
C THR A 874 7.79 -18.90 -20.05
N GLY A 875 6.63 -18.43 -19.57
CA GLY A 875 6.32 -17.01 -19.33
C GLY A 875 4.95 -16.68 -19.90
N TYR A 876 4.78 -15.49 -20.47
CA TYR A 876 3.56 -15.12 -21.21
C TYR A 876 3.23 -16.12 -22.31
N GLY A 877 1.97 -16.54 -22.40
CA GLY A 877 1.41 -17.12 -23.61
C GLY A 877 1.53 -16.15 -24.80
N THR A 878 1.47 -16.67 -26.02
CA THR A 878 1.73 -15.86 -27.23
C THR A 878 0.76 -16.13 -28.35
N ALA A 879 0.30 -15.08 -29.02
CA ALA A 879 -0.52 -15.16 -30.23
C ALA A 879 0.23 -14.54 -31.41
N THR A 880 0.54 -15.33 -32.43
CA THR A 880 1.33 -14.91 -33.59
C THR A 880 0.45 -14.79 -34.83
N HIS A 881 0.34 -13.60 -35.41
CA HIS A 881 -0.42 -13.36 -36.65
C HIS A 881 0.42 -12.60 -37.69
N LEU A 882 -0.22 -12.15 -38.78
CA LEU A 882 0.35 -11.19 -39.72
C LEU A 882 -0.37 -9.85 -39.64
N ASN A 883 0.38 -8.76 -39.71
CA ASN A 883 -0.13 -7.41 -39.81
C ASN A 883 -1.01 -7.23 -41.07
N SER A 884 -2.26 -6.80 -40.91
CA SER A 884 -3.21 -6.52 -41.99
C SER A 884 -2.71 -5.43 -42.96
N SER A 885 -2.01 -4.41 -42.45
CA SER A 885 -1.55 -3.26 -43.26
C SER A 885 -0.31 -3.55 -44.13
N ASN A 886 0.62 -4.38 -43.63
CA ASN A 886 1.99 -4.47 -44.15
C ASN A 886 2.53 -5.92 -44.32
N ALA A 887 1.90 -6.91 -43.68
CA ALA A 887 2.26 -8.33 -43.67
C ALA A 887 3.65 -8.69 -43.10
N THR A 888 4.14 -7.97 -42.09
CA THR A 888 5.09 -8.50 -41.09
C THR A 888 4.40 -9.49 -40.17
N THR A 889 5.18 -10.34 -39.52
CA THR A 889 4.72 -11.13 -38.37
C THR A 889 4.67 -10.22 -37.15
N GLU A 890 3.58 -10.34 -36.40
CA GLU A 890 3.32 -9.68 -35.13
C GLU A 890 3.05 -10.74 -34.07
N THR A 891 3.29 -10.42 -32.80
CA THR A 891 3.22 -11.40 -31.71
C THR A 891 2.78 -10.72 -30.41
N ASP A 892 1.52 -10.95 -30.07
CA ASP A 892 0.92 -10.52 -28.81
C ASP A 892 1.31 -11.47 -27.68
N LYS A 893 1.19 -10.97 -26.45
CA LYS A 893 1.47 -11.70 -25.21
C LYS A 893 0.25 -11.73 -24.31
N PHE A 894 0.10 -12.81 -23.54
CA PHE A 894 -0.96 -12.89 -22.52
C PHE A 894 -0.55 -13.66 -21.27
N THR A 895 -1.17 -13.31 -20.15
CA THR A 895 -1.23 -14.05 -18.88
C THR A 895 -2.67 -14.06 -18.37
N ASN A 896 -3.04 -15.07 -17.59
CA ASN A 896 -4.38 -15.20 -17.00
C ASN A 896 -5.49 -15.04 -18.06
N VAL A 897 -5.51 -15.96 -19.03
CA VAL A 897 -6.48 -16.04 -20.13
C VAL A 897 -6.68 -17.50 -20.48
N GLU A 898 -7.93 -17.94 -20.38
CA GLU A 898 -8.35 -19.33 -20.51
C GLU A 898 -9.14 -19.56 -21.82
N SER A 899 -9.68 -18.49 -22.42
CA SER A 899 -10.57 -18.53 -23.58
C SER A 899 -9.98 -17.82 -24.81
N PHE A 900 -10.02 -18.48 -25.96
CA PHE A 900 -9.43 -17.99 -27.21
C PHE A 900 -10.38 -18.10 -28.40
N VAL A 901 -10.72 -16.95 -28.99
CA VAL A 901 -11.60 -16.85 -30.16
C VAL A 901 -10.80 -16.51 -31.42
N GLY A 902 -10.89 -17.38 -32.42
CA GLY A 902 -10.14 -17.32 -33.66
C GLY A 902 -10.62 -16.30 -34.70
N THR A 903 -10.27 -16.58 -35.96
CA THR A 903 -10.43 -15.70 -37.12
C THR A 903 -11.40 -16.27 -38.16
N ASP A 904 -11.38 -15.70 -39.37
CA ASP A 904 -12.07 -16.25 -40.56
C ASP A 904 -11.07 -17.00 -41.49
N TYR A 905 -9.97 -17.51 -40.92
CA TYR A 905 -8.88 -18.20 -41.61
C TYR A 905 -8.39 -19.42 -40.82
N VAL A 906 -7.53 -20.23 -41.46
CA VAL A 906 -6.91 -21.40 -40.83
C VAL A 906 -6.01 -20.96 -39.66
N ASP A 907 -6.47 -21.24 -38.45
CA ASP A 907 -5.81 -20.92 -37.18
C ASP A 907 -5.08 -22.14 -36.58
N THR A 908 -4.35 -21.94 -35.49
CA THR A 908 -3.70 -23.00 -34.70
C THR A 908 -3.62 -22.61 -33.24
N PHE A 909 -4.13 -23.44 -32.34
CA PHE A 909 -4.13 -23.27 -30.89
C PHE A 909 -3.34 -24.42 -30.25
N ASN A 910 -2.43 -24.08 -29.35
CA ASN A 910 -1.63 -25.03 -28.57
C ASN A 910 -1.75 -24.63 -27.09
N GLY A 911 -2.59 -25.36 -26.36
CA GLY A 911 -2.87 -25.20 -24.93
C GLY A 911 -1.76 -25.71 -24.03
N CYS A 912 -1.95 -25.75 -22.70
CA CYS A 912 -0.86 -26.05 -21.76
C CYS A 912 -1.07 -27.19 -20.74
N SER A 913 -1.52 -26.86 -19.53
CA SER A 913 -1.73 -27.78 -18.40
C SER A 913 -2.93 -27.36 -17.53
N ASN A 914 -3.68 -26.36 -17.99
CA ASN A 914 -4.83 -25.76 -17.34
C ASN A 914 -6.07 -26.09 -18.17
N ASN A 915 -7.24 -25.55 -17.84
CA ASN A 915 -8.47 -25.82 -18.60
C ASN A 915 -8.69 -24.69 -19.60
N GLU A 916 -8.52 -24.95 -20.90
CA GLU A 916 -8.60 -23.92 -21.93
C GLU A 916 -9.77 -24.12 -22.90
N THR A 917 -10.41 -23.02 -23.30
CA THR A 917 -11.61 -22.98 -24.15
C THR A 917 -11.28 -22.39 -25.53
N PHE A 918 -11.53 -23.14 -26.59
CA PHE A 918 -11.16 -22.76 -27.96
C PHE A 918 -12.38 -22.58 -28.88
N LEU A 919 -12.54 -21.38 -29.45
CA LEU A 919 -13.55 -21.04 -30.46
C LEU A 919 -12.84 -20.65 -31.77
N GLY A 920 -12.32 -21.63 -32.52
CA GLY A 920 -11.43 -21.38 -33.68
C GLY A 920 -12.04 -20.69 -34.91
N GLY A 921 -13.29 -20.22 -34.87
CA GLY A 921 -13.88 -19.44 -35.96
C GLY A 921 -14.13 -20.25 -37.23
N LYS A 922 -13.87 -19.64 -38.41
CA LYS A 922 -14.04 -20.30 -39.72
C LYS A 922 -12.69 -20.66 -40.32
N GLY A 923 -12.41 -21.94 -40.48
CA GLY A 923 -11.21 -22.34 -41.21
C GLY A 923 -11.13 -23.83 -41.55
N ALA A 924 -10.05 -24.42 -41.08
CA ALA A 924 -9.74 -25.84 -41.18
C ALA A 924 -8.68 -26.13 -40.12
N ASP A 925 -9.11 -25.91 -38.88
CA ASP A 925 -8.28 -25.35 -37.81
C ASP A 925 -7.58 -26.44 -37.01
N VAL A 926 -6.57 -26.05 -36.23
CA VAL A 926 -5.77 -27.00 -35.44
C VAL A 926 -5.87 -26.62 -33.97
N PHE A 927 -6.29 -27.57 -33.13
CA PHE A 927 -6.31 -27.47 -31.68
C PHE A 927 -5.44 -28.58 -31.10
N ASP A 928 -4.73 -28.28 -30.03
CA ASP A 928 -3.88 -29.19 -29.26
C ASP A 928 -4.00 -28.70 -27.81
N GLY A 929 -4.95 -29.21 -27.02
CA GLY A 929 -5.18 -28.71 -25.65
C GLY A 929 -4.01 -29.10 -24.75
N GLY A 930 -3.72 -30.40 -24.73
CA GLY A 930 -2.47 -30.98 -24.27
C GLY A 930 -2.53 -31.50 -22.83
N GLY A 931 -3.40 -30.94 -22.00
CA GLY A 931 -3.71 -31.50 -20.68
C GLY A 931 -4.35 -30.48 -19.74
N GLY A 932 -5.28 -30.97 -18.93
CA GLY A 932 -6.19 -30.15 -18.14
C GLY A 932 -7.56 -30.81 -18.20
N HIS A 933 -8.58 -30.00 -18.44
CA HIS A 933 -9.85 -30.41 -19.03
C HIS A 933 -10.21 -29.37 -20.10
N ASP A 934 -9.86 -29.67 -21.35
CA ASP A 934 -9.90 -28.69 -22.44
C ASP A 934 -11.20 -28.76 -23.24
N THR A 935 -11.76 -27.59 -23.59
CA THR A 935 -13.10 -27.45 -24.18
C THR A 935 -13.04 -26.83 -25.58
N LEU A 936 -13.64 -27.51 -26.57
CA LEU A 936 -13.74 -27.05 -27.96
C LEU A 936 -15.18 -26.67 -28.32
N ASP A 937 -15.44 -25.39 -28.55
CA ASP A 937 -16.80 -24.84 -28.70
C ASP A 937 -17.17 -24.44 -30.15
N TYR A 938 -18.38 -24.83 -30.55
CA TYR A 938 -19.02 -24.50 -31.82
C TYR A 938 -20.43 -23.88 -31.64
N SER A 939 -20.76 -23.36 -30.46
CA SER A 939 -22.04 -22.73 -30.11
C SER A 939 -22.47 -21.62 -31.09
N ASP A 940 -21.50 -20.83 -31.55
CA ASP A 940 -21.68 -19.65 -32.40
C ASP A 940 -22.09 -19.98 -33.87
N PHE A 941 -22.20 -21.26 -34.24
CA PHE A 941 -22.43 -21.69 -35.63
C PHE A 941 -23.91 -22.02 -35.94
N GLU A 942 -24.43 -21.49 -37.05
CA GLU A 942 -25.79 -21.80 -37.56
C GLU A 942 -25.96 -23.24 -38.14
N ALA A 943 -24.90 -24.05 -38.18
CA ALA A 943 -24.85 -25.27 -38.97
C ALA A 943 -24.22 -26.45 -38.24
N GLY A 944 -24.97 -27.56 -38.20
CA GLY A 944 -24.60 -28.78 -37.48
C GLY A 944 -23.22 -29.32 -37.81
N VAL A 945 -22.48 -29.68 -36.76
CA VAL A 945 -21.11 -30.18 -36.76
C VAL A 945 -21.12 -31.71 -36.59
N THR A 946 -20.14 -32.39 -37.17
CA THR A 946 -19.89 -33.81 -36.93
C THR A 946 -18.51 -33.99 -36.31
N ILE A 947 -18.47 -34.27 -35.00
CA ILE A 947 -17.24 -34.49 -34.24
C ILE A 947 -16.92 -36.00 -34.24
N THR A 948 -15.66 -36.35 -34.41
CA THR A 948 -15.19 -37.74 -34.38
C THR A 948 -13.82 -37.85 -33.73
N VAL A 949 -13.80 -38.45 -32.55
CA VAL A 949 -12.62 -38.80 -31.75
C VAL A 949 -12.09 -40.16 -32.24
N ASN A 950 -10.77 -40.35 -32.26
CA ASN A 950 -10.14 -41.63 -32.58
C ASN A 950 -9.89 -42.45 -31.30
N ALA A 951 -9.28 -43.63 -31.43
CA ALA A 951 -8.97 -44.50 -30.28
C ALA A 951 -7.71 -44.06 -29.50
N ASP A 952 -7.19 -42.87 -29.83
CA ASP A 952 -5.93 -42.29 -29.39
C ASP A 952 -6.13 -40.98 -28.59
N GLY A 953 -7.32 -40.37 -28.62
CA GLY A 953 -7.58 -38.99 -28.19
C GLY A 953 -7.72 -38.02 -29.38
N ASP A 954 -6.77 -38.04 -30.31
CA ASP A 954 -6.81 -37.30 -31.59
C ASP A 954 -8.21 -37.35 -32.26
N GLY A 955 -8.69 -36.25 -32.83
CA GLY A 955 -9.98 -36.22 -33.53
C GLY A 955 -10.12 -35.17 -34.62
N GLN A 956 -11.32 -35.09 -35.20
CA GLN A 956 -11.67 -34.15 -36.26
C GLN A 956 -13.11 -33.64 -36.06
N ALA A 957 -13.37 -32.37 -36.36
CA ALA A 957 -14.72 -31.83 -36.51
C ALA A 957 -14.99 -31.55 -38.00
N GLU A 958 -16.13 -31.98 -38.55
CA GLU A 958 -16.52 -31.77 -39.95
C GLU A 958 -17.79 -30.93 -40.05
N ARG A 959 -17.76 -29.85 -40.85
CA ARG A 959 -18.90 -28.92 -41.03
C ARG A 959 -19.00 -28.35 -42.45
N THR A 960 -20.06 -27.59 -42.75
CA THR A 960 -20.33 -27.03 -44.09
C THR A 960 -20.77 -25.57 -44.03
N VAL A 961 -19.81 -24.67 -43.93
CA VAL A 961 -20.04 -23.21 -43.91
C VAL A 961 -20.10 -22.67 -45.35
N GLU A 962 -21.12 -21.85 -45.66
CA GLU A 962 -21.33 -21.15 -46.95
C GLU A 962 -21.06 -21.97 -48.26
N THR A 963 -21.27 -23.29 -48.24
CA THR A 963 -20.98 -24.28 -49.31
C THR A 963 -19.52 -24.68 -49.52
N VAL A 964 -18.61 -24.23 -48.66
CA VAL A 964 -17.31 -24.87 -48.40
C VAL A 964 -17.54 -26.09 -47.49
N PHE A 965 -16.61 -27.05 -47.53
CA PHE A 965 -16.55 -28.13 -46.56
C PHE A 965 -15.30 -27.90 -45.73
N GLU A 966 -15.51 -27.70 -44.44
CA GLU A 966 -14.50 -27.29 -43.47
C GLU A 966 -14.28 -28.44 -42.50
N ARG A 967 -13.03 -28.61 -42.09
CA ARG A 967 -12.64 -29.68 -41.19
C ARG A 967 -11.51 -29.21 -40.32
N ASP A 968 -11.77 -29.28 -39.03
CA ASP A 968 -10.88 -28.88 -37.98
C ASP A 968 -10.31 -30.15 -37.32
N THR A 969 -9.15 -30.05 -36.72
CA THR A 969 -8.36 -31.17 -36.21
C THR A 969 -7.96 -30.88 -34.77
N PHE A 970 -8.24 -31.80 -33.85
CA PHE A 970 -7.91 -31.63 -32.44
C PHE A 970 -7.06 -32.79 -31.92
N THR A 971 -6.22 -32.51 -30.95
CA THR A 971 -5.49 -33.46 -30.10
C THR A 971 -5.66 -33.04 -28.65
N ASP A 972 -5.74 -34.03 -27.74
CA ASP A 972 -5.87 -33.83 -26.29
C ASP A 972 -6.90 -32.73 -25.93
N ILE A 973 -8.17 -33.00 -26.24
CA ILE A 973 -9.37 -32.20 -25.89
C ILE A 973 -10.40 -33.15 -25.25
N ASP A 974 -10.95 -32.76 -24.11
CA ASP A 974 -11.84 -33.59 -23.28
C ASP A 974 -13.32 -33.27 -23.52
N GLU A 975 -13.67 -31.99 -23.72
CA GLU A 975 -15.04 -31.51 -23.87
C GLU A 975 -15.33 -30.87 -25.22
N PHE A 976 -16.56 -31.09 -25.72
CA PHE A 976 -17.02 -30.54 -26.99
C PHE A 976 -18.43 -29.94 -26.87
N PHE A 977 -18.55 -28.66 -27.20
CA PHE A 977 -19.85 -27.99 -27.34
C PHE A 977 -20.30 -27.95 -28.81
N GLY A 978 -21.55 -28.34 -29.02
CA GLY A 978 -22.23 -28.37 -30.31
C GLY A 978 -22.67 -27.00 -30.81
N SER A 979 -23.34 -26.99 -31.97
CA SER A 979 -23.95 -25.83 -32.58
C SER A 979 -25.39 -25.60 -32.09
N MET A 980 -26.03 -24.54 -32.58
CA MET A 980 -27.48 -24.32 -32.37
C MET A 980 -28.32 -25.06 -33.44
N ALA A 981 -27.86 -26.25 -33.87
CA ALA A 981 -28.45 -27.10 -34.90
C ALA A 981 -28.12 -28.58 -34.65
N GLY A 982 -28.78 -29.50 -35.37
CA GLY A 982 -28.62 -30.94 -35.14
C GLY A 982 -27.23 -31.48 -35.48
N ASP A 983 -26.50 -31.90 -34.44
CA ASP A 983 -25.10 -32.32 -34.46
C ASP A 983 -24.92 -33.85 -34.42
N THR A 984 -23.67 -34.31 -34.48
CA THR A 984 -23.31 -35.72 -34.31
C THR A 984 -21.92 -35.85 -33.68
N PHE A 985 -21.85 -36.48 -32.51
CA PHE A 985 -20.62 -36.74 -31.76
C PHE A 985 -20.33 -38.24 -31.81
N ILE A 986 -19.09 -38.60 -32.13
CA ILE A 986 -18.62 -39.99 -32.20
C ILE A 986 -17.32 -40.06 -31.39
N GLY A 987 -17.41 -40.46 -30.14
CA GLY A 987 -16.28 -40.63 -29.24
C GLY A 987 -15.40 -41.84 -29.60
N GLY A 988 -14.30 -41.97 -28.87
CA GLY A 988 -13.23 -42.89 -29.21
C GLY A 988 -13.53 -44.34 -28.85
N THR A 989 -13.05 -45.30 -29.66
CA THR A 989 -13.07 -46.72 -29.24
C THR A 989 -11.86 -47.07 -28.34
N GLY A 990 -11.53 -46.17 -27.42
CA GLY A 990 -10.32 -46.20 -26.60
C GLY A 990 -10.55 -46.82 -25.22
N ASP A 991 -9.96 -46.16 -24.24
CA ASP A 991 -10.23 -46.24 -22.80
C ASP A 991 -9.98 -44.79 -22.32
N ILE A 992 -10.77 -43.86 -22.88
CA ILE A 992 -10.64 -42.40 -22.79
C ILE A 992 -12.01 -41.80 -22.50
N ASP A 993 -12.06 -40.83 -21.61
CA ASP A 993 -13.29 -40.18 -21.15
C ASP A 993 -13.54 -38.91 -22.01
N GLN A 994 -14.79 -38.55 -22.29
CA GLN A 994 -15.16 -37.32 -23.04
C GLN A 994 -16.45 -36.71 -22.48
N THR A 995 -16.58 -35.39 -22.56
CA THR A 995 -17.83 -34.66 -22.25
C THR A 995 -18.44 -34.06 -23.53
N PHE A 996 -19.74 -34.28 -23.76
CA PHE A 996 -20.44 -33.74 -24.92
C PHE A 996 -21.64 -32.86 -24.51
N CYS A 997 -21.65 -31.60 -24.94
CA CYS A 997 -22.83 -30.74 -24.85
C CYS A 997 -23.44 -30.49 -26.23
N GLY A 998 -24.73 -30.82 -26.41
CA GLY A 998 -25.43 -30.66 -27.70
C GLY A 998 -26.00 -29.26 -27.96
N ASN A 999 -25.89 -28.34 -26.98
CA ASN A 999 -26.52 -27.02 -27.01
C ASN A 999 -28.03 -27.07 -27.37
N SER A 1000 -28.40 -26.84 -28.63
CA SER A 1000 -29.81 -26.78 -29.07
C SER A 1000 -30.01 -27.42 -30.45
N GLY A 1001 -29.85 -28.74 -30.55
CA GLY A 1001 -29.96 -29.47 -31.80
C GLY A 1001 -31.08 -30.51 -31.87
N THR A 1002 -30.76 -31.69 -32.42
CA THR A 1002 -31.52 -32.94 -32.42
C THR A 1002 -30.48 -34.03 -32.60
N ASP A 1003 -29.83 -34.37 -31.49
CA ASP A 1003 -28.41 -34.70 -31.53
C ASP A 1003 -28.14 -36.20 -31.39
N SER A 1004 -26.97 -36.62 -31.84
CA SER A 1004 -26.57 -38.03 -31.92
C SER A 1004 -25.18 -38.19 -31.33
N MET A 1005 -25.10 -38.55 -30.05
CA MET A 1005 -23.85 -38.79 -29.31
C MET A 1005 -23.62 -40.28 -29.12
N ASP A 1006 -22.43 -40.76 -29.46
CA ASP A 1006 -21.97 -42.14 -29.22
C ASP A 1006 -20.58 -42.08 -28.58
N GLY A 1007 -20.46 -42.13 -27.24
CA GLY A 1007 -19.19 -41.93 -26.53
C GLY A 1007 -18.21 -43.07 -26.78
N GLY A 1008 -18.67 -44.29 -26.52
CA GLY A 1008 -18.18 -45.50 -27.18
C GLY A 1008 -17.05 -46.25 -26.48
N GLY A 1009 -16.25 -45.63 -25.60
CA GLY A 1009 -15.03 -46.26 -25.12
C GLY A 1009 -14.23 -45.54 -24.02
N GLY A 1010 -14.89 -45.26 -22.90
CA GLY A 1010 -14.28 -44.89 -21.62
C GLY A 1010 -15.37 -44.76 -20.56
N THR A 1011 -15.40 -43.61 -19.90
CA THR A 1011 -16.45 -43.12 -19.01
C THR A 1011 -16.99 -41.82 -19.62
N ASP A 1012 -17.87 -41.96 -20.62
CA ASP A 1012 -18.31 -40.82 -21.43
C ASP A 1012 -19.50 -40.07 -20.78
N PHE A 1013 -19.48 -38.75 -20.82
CA PHE A 1013 -20.44 -37.82 -20.20
C PHE A 1013 -21.26 -37.03 -21.24
N ILE A 1014 -22.47 -36.62 -20.84
CA ILE A 1014 -23.26 -35.59 -21.52
C ILE A 1014 -23.59 -34.44 -20.57
N SER A 1015 -23.38 -33.19 -20.99
CA SER A 1015 -23.64 -31.99 -20.19
C SER A 1015 -24.83 -31.19 -20.71
N PHE A 1016 -25.65 -30.68 -19.77
CA PHE A 1016 -26.81 -29.82 -20.02
C PHE A 1016 -26.69 -28.45 -19.31
N GLU A 1017 -25.48 -28.05 -18.94
CA GLU A 1017 -25.20 -26.77 -18.26
C GLU A 1017 -25.23 -25.55 -19.19
N SER A 1018 -25.31 -25.77 -20.50
CA SER A 1018 -25.37 -24.72 -21.52
C SER A 1018 -26.40 -23.62 -21.23
N PRO A 1019 -26.03 -22.33 -21.32
CA PRO A 1019 -26.97 -21.21 -21.15
C PRO A 1019 -28.02 -21.10 -22.26
N SER A 1020 -27.97 -21.97 -23.28
CA SER A 1020 -29.07 -22.14 -24.25
C SER A 1020 -30.29 -22.87 -23.67
N ILE A 1021 -30.09 -23.67 -22.62
CA ILE A 1021 -31.13 -24.45 -21.94
C ILE A 1021 -31.91 -23.54 -20.99
N SER A 1022 -33.24 -23.72 -20.93
CA SER A 1022 -34.15 -22.81 -20.22
C SER A 1022 -35.28 -23.51 -19.44
N THR A 1023 -35.21 -24.84 -19.36
CA THR A 1023 -36.08 -25.71 -18.56
C THR A 1023 -35.35 -27.02 -18.26
N GLY A 1024 -35.58 -27.58 -17.07
CA GLY A 1024 -34.98 -28.86 -16.69
C GLY A 1024 -35.31 -30.00 -17.66
N VAL A 1025 -34.34 -30.89 -17.83
CA VAL A 1025 -34.31 -32.01 -18.76
C VAL A 1025 -34.82 -33.30 -18.10
N THR A 1026 -34.98 -34.34 -18.91
CA THR A 1026 -35.36 -35.67 -18.43
C THR A 1026 -34.55 -36.71 -19.18
N ILE A 1027 -33.69 -37.41 -18.46
CA ILE A 1027 -32.63 -38.26 -19.00
C ILE A 1027 -32.82 -39.68 -18.46
N ASP A 1028 -32.70 -40.68 -19.33
CA ASP A 1028 -32.87 -42.09 -18.97
C ASP A 1028 -31.76 -42.94 -19.57
N LEU A 1029 -30.72 -43.23 -18.78
CA LEU A 1029 -29.63 -44.14 -19.15
C LEU A 1029 -30.06 -45.62 -19.06
N ALA A 1030 -31.21 -45.94 -18.48
CA ALA A 1030 -31.60 -47.33 -18.25
C ALA A 1030 -31.97 -48.08 -19.54
N ASP A 1031 -32.42 -47.37 -20.59
CA ASP A 1031 -32.76 -47.93 -21.91
C ASP A 1031 -31.55 -48.04 -22.88
N ASN A 1032 -30.34 -47.59 -22.48
CA ASN A 1032 -29.08 -47.59 -23.28
C ASN A 1032 -28.49 -49.02 -23.52
N ALA A 1033 -29.31 -50.07 -23.48
CA ALA A 1033 -28.87 -51.47 -23.37
C ALA A 1033 -28.69 -52.22 -24.71
N ASP A 1034 -29.18 -51.70 -25.83
CA ASP A 1034 -29.13 -52.38 -27.16
C ASP A 1034 -29.36 -51.39 -28.34
N GLY A 1035 -28.83 -50.16 -28.25
CA GLY A 1035 -28.89 -49.13 -29.31
C GLY A 1035 -30.28 -48.53 -29.51
N ILE A 1036 -30.78 -47.82 -28.50
CA ILE A 1036 -32.12 -47.20 -28.45
C ILE A 1036 -31.97 -45.72 -28.11
N THR A 1037 -32.74 -44.86 -28.78
CA THR A 1037 -32.73 -43.40 -28.59
C THR A 1037 -33.35 -42.99 -27.25
N CYS A 1038 -32.54 -42.43 -26.35
CA CYS A 1038 -33.00 -41.83 -25.10
C CYS A 1038 -33.35 -40.35 -25.32
N THR A 1039 -34.65 -40.01 -25.36
CA THR A 1039 -35.13 -38.67 -25.72
C THR A 1039 -35.16 -37.71 -24.54
N ALA A 1040 -34.37 -36.63 -24.59
CA ALA A 1040 -34.40 -35.54 -23.62
C ALA A 1040 -35.73 -34.74 -23.70
N SER A 1041 -36.69 -35.00 -22.82
CA SER A 1041 -38.04 -34.42 -22.94
C SER A 1041 -38.15 -32.97 -22.42
N GLY A 1042 -37.26 -32.09 -22.89
CA GLY A 1042 -37.25 -30.64 -22.68
C GLY A 1042 -36.87 -29.87 -23.95
N GLY A 1043 -35.86 -30.35 -24.68
CA GLY A 1043 -35.43 -29.86 -25.98
C GLY A 1043 -36.05 -30.61 -27.17
N SER A 1044 -35.20 -31.06 -28.09
CA SER A 1044 -35.56 -31.90 -29.23
C SER A 1044 -35.49 -33.41 -28.88
N ASP A 1045 -35.83 -34.27 -29.83
CA ASP A 1045 -35.72 -35.73 -29.64
C ASP A 1045 -34.24 -36.21 -29.83
N ASP A 1046 -33.37 -35.89 -28.88
CA ASP A 1046 -31.95 -36.24 -28.90
C ASP A 1046 -31.70 -37.75 -28.69
N SER A 1047 -30.45 -38.18 -28.87
CA SER A 1047 -30.07 -39.59 -28.79
C SER A 1047 -28.63 -39.83 -28.34
N PHE A 1048 -28.48 -40.70 -27.34
CA PHE A 1048 -27.23 -41.05 -26.68
C PHE A 1048 -27.00 -42.57 -26.75
N THR A 1049 -25.78 -43.03 -27.05
CA THR A 1049 -25.35 -44.43 -26.88
C THR A 1049 -23.95 -44.51 -26.27
N ASN A 1050 -23.69 -45.54 -25.47
CA ASN A 1050 -22.41 -45.70 -24.75
C ASN A 1050 -22.01 -44.40 -24.02
N ILE A 1051 -22.86 -44.03 -23.07
CA ILE A 1051 -22.73 -42.86 -22.19
C ILE A 1051 -23.02 -43.38 -20.78
N GLU A 1052 -22.09 -43.08 -19.88
CA GLU A 1052 -22.04 -43.58 -18.50
C GLU A 1052 -22.31 -42.43 -17.51
N GLY A 1053 -21.84 -41.23 -17.82
CA GLY A 1053 -21.95 -40.00 -17.04
C GLY A 1053 -23.02 -39.02 -17.53
N VAL A 1054 -23.56 -38.22 -16.61
CA VAL A 1054 -24.50 -37.11 -16.90
C VAL A 1054 -24.20 -35.92 -15.99
N ILE A 1055 -24.14 -34.73 -16.56
CA ILE A 1055 -24.20 -33.45 -15.85
C ILE A 1055 -25.53 -32.79 -16.24
N GLY A 1056 -26.33 -32.41 -15.24
CA GLY A 1056 -27.65 -31.82 -15.44
C GLY A 1056 -27.63 -30.37 -15.91
N SER A 1057 -28.73 -29.65 -15.67
CA SER A 1057 -28.90 -28.25 -16.05
C SER A 1057 -29.06 -27.33 -14.83
N SER A 1058 -29.12 -26.01 -15.04
CA SER A 1058 -29.44 -25.04 -13.99
C SER A 1058 -30.95 -25.00 -13.62
N TYR A 1059 -31.66 -26.13 -13.73
CA TYR A 1059 -33.09 -26.27 -13.48
C TYR A 1059 -33.46 -27.66 -12.98
N SER A 1060 -34.60 -27.77 -12.28
CA SER A 1060 -35.06 -29.04 -11.69
C SER A 1060 -35.23 -30.20 -12.70
N ASP A 1061 -34.30 -31.14 -12.67
CA ASP A 1061 -34.12 -32.23 -13.62
C ASP A 1061 -34.75 -33.56 -13.17
N THR A 1062 -34.75 -34.55 -14.07
CA THR A 1062 -35.12 -35.93 -13.74
C THR A 1062 -34.22 -36.92 -14.48
N ILE A 1063 -33.23 -37.47 -13.76
CA ILE A 1063 -32.17 -38.32 -14.31
C ILE A 1063 -32.41 -39.76 -13.83
N THR A 1064 -32.18 -40.76 -14.69
CA THR A 1064 -32.29 -42.19 -14.35
C THR A 1064 -31.00 -42.92 -14.73
N ALA A 1065 -30.37 -43.57 -13.75
CA ALA A 1065 -29.06 -44.20 -13.88
C ALA A 1065 -29.06 -45.44 -14.79
N SER A 1066 -27.87 -45.85 -15.25
CA SER A 1066 -27.72 -46.96 -16.20
C SER A 1066 -28.21 -48.30 -15.61
N SER A 1067 -28.98 -49.05 -16.40
CA SER A 1067 -29.31 -50.45 -16.06
C SER A 1067 -28.22 -51.44 -16.46
N VAL A 1068 -27.16 -50.95 -17.11
CA VAL A 1068 -26.20 -51.74 -17.91
C VAL A 1068 -24.76 -51.58 -17.42
N GLY A 1069 -24.35 -50.35 -17.07
CA GLY A 1069 -23.03 -49.98 -16.54
C GLY A 1069 -23.03 -49.72 -15.03
N ALA A 1070 -22.03 -48.98 -14.55
CA ALA A 1070 -22.20 -48.03 -13.46
C ALA A 1070 -22.63 -46.68 -14.06
N SER A 1071 -22.86 -45.65 -13.24
CA SER A 1071 -23.07 -44.28 -13.73
C SER A 1071 -22.49 -43.25 -12.77
N THR A 1072 -22.08 -42.10 -13.30
CA THR A 1072 -21.82 -40.88 -12.52
C THR A 1072 -22.89 -39.86 -12.89
N ILE A 1073 -23.51 -39.22 -11.90
CA ILE A 1073 -24.58 -38.23 -12.11
C ILE A 1073 -24.31 -37.02 -11.23
N GLN A 1074 -24.19 -35.87 -11.85
CA GLN A 1074 -24.25 -34.55 -11.22
C GLN A 1074 -25.63 -33.95 -11.50
N GLY A 1075 -26.31 -33.45 -10.46
CA GLY A 1075 -27.66 -32.88 -10.59
C GLY A 1075 -27.69 -31.59 -11.41
N GLY A 1076 -26.63 -30.79 -11.30
CA GLY A 1076 -26.62 -29.40 -11.74
C GLY A 1076 -27.26 -28.49 -10.69
N GLY A 1077 -27.63 -27.27 -11.07
CA GLY A 1077 -28.27 -26.31 -10.18
C GLY A 1077 -29.78 -26.48 -10.14
N GLY A 1078 -30.35 -27.19 -9.16
CA GLY A 1078 -31.78 -27.52 -9.25
C GLY A 1078 -32.49 -27.94 -7.96
N ALA A 1079 -33.21 -29.04 -8.09
CA ALA A 1079 -33.94 -29.75 -7.03
C ALA A 1079 -34.39 -31.09 -7.61
N ASP A 1080 -33.42 -31.98 -7.83
CA ASP A 1080 -33.44 -32.89 -8.96
C ASP A 1080 -33.92 -34.28 -8.56
N THR A 1081 -34.56 -34.97 -9.50
CA THR A 1081 -35.14 -36.30 -9.23
C THR A 1081 -34.25 -37.38 -9.85
N ILE A 1082 -33.25 -37.81 -9.10
CA ILE A 1082 -32.30 -38.85 -9.52
C ILE A 1082 -32.86 -40.24 -9.15
N ASN A 1083 -32.85 -41.17 -10.10
CA ASN A 1083 -33.45 -42.50 -9.99
C ASN A 1083 -32.40 -43.60 -10.18
N LEU A 1084 -32.03 -44.28 -9.09
CA LEU A 1084 -30.92 -45.24 -9.05
C LEU A 1084 -31.36 -46.68 -9.33
N VAL A 1085 -30.44 -47.51 -9.81
CA VAL A 1085 -30.76 -48.86 -10.34
C VAL A 1085 -30.09 -49.99 -9.56
N ASN A 1086 -30.71 -50.37 -8.44
CA ASN A 1086 -30.40 -51.54 -7.60
C ASN A 1086 -29.62 -52.68 -8.31
N GLY A 1087 -28.38 -52.91 -7.87
CA GLY A 1087 -27.42 -53.85 -8.44
C GLY A 1087 -26.36 -53.19 -9.32
N LYS A 1088 -26.34 -51.86 -9.39
CA LYS A 1088 -25.43 -50.99 -10.15
C LYS A 1088 -24.97 -49.87 -9.24
N ALA A 1089 -23.65 -49.69 -9.14
CA ALA A 1089 -23.08 -48.58 -8.40
C ALA A 1089 -23.33 -47.27 -9.14
N THR A 1090 -23.78 -46.25 -8.42
CA THR A 1090 -23.93 -44.89 -8.92
C THR A 1090 -23.15 -43.92 -8.05
N GLU A 1091 -22.34 -43.10 -8.69
CA GLU A 1091 -21.67 -41.94 -8.10
C GLU A 1091 -22.59 -40.72 -8.24
N LEU A 1092 -22.90 -40.06 -7.12
CA LEU A 1092 -23.65 -38.82 -7.06
C LEU A 1092 -22.66 -37.68 -6.83
N ALA A 1093 -22.25 -37.03 -7.92
CA ALA A 1093 -21.27 -35.95 -7.89
C ALA A 1093 -21.94 -34.62 -7.51
N TYR A 1094 -21.28 -33.88 -6.63
CA TYR A 1094 -21.60 -32.49 -6.30
C TYR A 1094 -20.31 -31.66 -6.37
N THR A 1095 -20.32 -30.62 -7.19
CA THR A 1095 -19.20 -29.67 -7.40
C THR A 1095 -19.53 -28.26 -6.91
N SER A 1096 -20.72 -28.02 -6.35
CA SER A 1096 -21.00 -26.81 -5.56
C SER A 1096 -22.13 -26.99 -4.54
N LEU A 1097 -22.08 -26.24 -3.44
CA LEU A 1097 -23.20 -26.11 -2.50
C LEU A 1097 -24.48 -25.54 -3.14
N SER A 1098 -24.40 -24.86 -4.29
CA SER A 1098 -25.57 -24.38 -5.03
C SER A 1098 -26.40 -25.49 -5.68
N GLU A 1099 -25.84 -26.69 -5.83
CA GLU A 1099 -26.50 -27.89 -6.38
C GLU A 1099 -27.34 -28.64 -5.33
N GLY A 1100 -27.27 -28.23 -4.05
CA GLY A 1100 -27.99 -28.88 -2.95
C GLY A 1100 -29.51 -28.69 -3.03
N GLY A 1101 -30.25 -29.76 -3.35
CA GLY A 1101 -31.72 -29.70 -3.44
C GLY A 1101 -32.46 -31.04 -3.52
N ASP A 1102 -31.75 -32.17 -3.59
CA ASP A 1102 -32.21 -33.27 -4.44
C ASP A 1102 -33.14 -34.31 -3.81
N THR A 1103 -33.76 -35.11 -4.66
CA THR A 1103 -34.62 -36.24 -4.34
C THR A 1103 -34.07 -37.52 -4.97
N ILE A 1104 -33.24 -38.24 -4.20
CA ILE A 1104 -32.61 -39.50 -4.62
C ILE A 1104 -33.58 -40.67 -4.37
N ASN A 1105 -33.80 -41.50 -5.39
CA ASN A 1105 -34.68 -42.66 -5.32
C ASN A 1105 -33.88 -43.96 -5.44
N ASP A 1106 -34.21 -44.91 -4.56
CA ASP A 1106 -33.73 -46.29 -4.45
C ASP A 1106 -32.26 -46.52 -4.02
N PHE A 1107 -31.57 -45.47 -3.53
CA PHE A 1107 -30.18 -45.45 -3.01
C PHE A 1107 -29.75 -46.66 -2.18
N LYS A 1108 -28.61 -47.27 -2.49
CA LYS A 1108 -28.03 -48.47 -1.85
C LYS A 1108 -26.66 -48.16 -1.22
N SER A 1109 -26.63 -47.92 0.09
CA SER A 1109 -25.37 -47.81 0.85
C SER A 1109 -24.40 -48.97 0.58
N GLY A 1110 -23.12 -48.66 0.38
CA GLY A 1110 -22.06 -49.59 0.00
C GLY A 1110 -22.15 -50.11 -1.45
N GLU A 1111 -22.97 -49.47 -2.29
CA GLU A 1111 -23.09 -49.71 -3.74
C GLU A 1111 -23.16 -48.35 -4.48
N ASP A 1112 -24.07 -47.46 -4.09
CA ASP A 1112 -24.11 -46.05 -4.47
C ASP A 1112 -23.36 -45.19 -3.42
N TYR A 1113 -22.81 -44.04 -3.84
CA TYR A 1113 -22.09 -43.10 -2.96
C TYR A 1113 -22.15 -41.65 -3.46
N PHE A 1114 -21.88 -40.72 -2.57
CA PHE A 1114 -21.74 -39.29 -2.86
C PHE A 1114 -20.26 -38.92 -3.06
N TYR A 1115 -19.96 -38.13 -4.09
CA TYR A 1115 -18.64 -37.60 -4.39
C TYR A 1115 -18.69 -36.07 -4.37
N PHE A 1116 -17.76 -35.46 -3.64
CA PHE A 1116 -17.66 -34.01 -3.46
C PHE A 1116 -16.33 -33.51 -4.04
N GLY A 1117 -16.40 -32.79 -5.16
CA GLY A 1117 -15.22 -32.36 -5.94
C GLY A 1117 -14.75 -30.93 -5.67
N ASP A 1118 -15.50 -30.16 -4.89
CA ASP A 1118 -15.34 -28.71 -4.69
C ASP A 1118 -14.30 -28.36 -3.60
N SER A 1119 -13.64 -27.22 -3.75
CA SER A 1119 -12.82 -26.57 -2.72
C SER A 1119 -13.62 -25.87 -1.62
N ASP A 1120 -14.88 -25.45 -1.87
CA ASP A 1120 -15.76 -24.87 -0.84
C ASP A 1120 -16.27 -25.93 0.17
N LEU A 1121 -15.97 -27.22 -0.09
CA LEU A 1121 -16.31 -28.35 0.77
C LEU A 1121 -15.07 -28.85 1.52
N ASP A 1122 -15.10 -28.75 2.86
CA ASP A 1122 -14.02 -29.20 3.71
C ASP A 1122 -13.91 -30.73 3.68
N SER A 1123 -12.92 -31.24 2.95
CA SER A 1123 -12.57 -32.67 2.88
C SER A 1123 -12.22 -33.33 4.23
N SER A 1124 -12.07 -32.55 5.31
CA SER A 1124 -11.89 -33.05 6.67
C SER A 1124 -13.20 -33.22 7.47
N ALA A 1125 -14.35 -32.78 6.93
CA ALA A 1125 -15.65 -32.79 7.60
C ALA A 1125 -16.08 -34.19 8.08
N GLU A 1126 -16.43 -34.33 9.37
CA GLU A 1126 -16.86 -35.63 9.91
C GLU A 1126 -18.34 -35.94 9.56
N PHE A 1127 -18.63 -37.22 9.31
CA PHE A 1127 -20.01 -37.69 9.12
C PHE A 1127 -20.73 -38.02 10.45
N TYR A 1128 -21.97 -37.54 10.62
CA TYR A 1128 -22.78 -37.76 11.81
C TYR A 1128 -24.26 -38.05 11.52
N THR A 1129 -24.88 -38.94 12.32
CA THR A 1129 -26.32 -39.24 12.25
C THR A 1129 -27.10 -38.50 13.34
N PHE A 1130 -28.04 -37.63 12.96
CA PHE A 1130 -28.80 -36.77 13.87
C PHE A 1130 -30.21 -37.30 14.17
N SER A 1131 -30.51 -37.57 15.44
CA SER A 1131 -31.81 -38.10 15.89
C SER A 1131 -32.90 -37.02 15.99
N GLY A 1132 -33.34 -36.50 14.86
CA GLY A 1132 -34.44 -35.55 14.73
C GLY A 1132 -34.58 -35.01 13.31
N SER A 1133 -35.29 -33.89 13.17
CA SER A 1133 -35.03 -33.01 12.02
C SER A 1133 -33.81 -32.18 12.36
N TYR A 1134 -32.83 -32.12 11.46
CA TYR A 1134 -31.78 -31.13 11.62
C TYR A 1134 -32.34 -29.72 11.39
N ASP A 1135 -31.89 -28.76 12.19
CA ASP A 1135 -32.29 -27.35 12.10
C ASP A 1135 -31.11 -26.35 12.17
N GLY A 1136 -29.86 -26.85 12.16
CA GLY A 1136 -28.62 -26.02 12.16
C GLY A 1136 -27.86 -25.98 13.49
N GLU A 1137 -28.15 -26.88 14.42
CA GLU A 1137 -27.49 -26.92 15.74
C GLU A 1137 -27.09 -28.37 16.08
N ALA A 1138 -25.81 -28.73 15.92
CA ALA A 1138 -25.34 -30.11 16.10
C ALA A 1138 -25.06 -30.51 17.57
N ASP A 1139 -25.14 -29.57 18.53
CA ASP A 1139 -24.82 -29.73 19.97
C ASP A 1139 -23.42 -30.33 20.20
N LYS A 1140 -22.43 -29.86 19.41
CA LYS A 1140 -21.02 -30.30 19.44
C LYS A 1140 -20.11 -29.37 20.22
N GLY A 1141 -20.23 -28.06 19.99
CA GLY A 1141 -19.36 -27.04 20.59
C GLY A 1141 -17.95 -27.02 19.99
N THR A 1142 -17.88 -27.19 18.68
CA THR A 1142 -16.69 -27.15 17.85
C THR A 1142 -17.05 -26.53 16.51
N ASP A 1143 -16.20 -25.61 16.04
CA ASP A 1143 -16.45 -24.77 14.86
C ASP A 1143 -16.01 -25.49 13.56
N ASP A 1144 -16.13 -26.82 13.53
CA ASP A 1144 -15.70 -27.69 12.43
C ASP A 1144 -16.86 -27.98 11.45
N ALA A 1145 -16.53 -28.34 10.21
CA ALA A 1145 -17.53 -28.77 9.22
C ALA A 1145 -18.03 -30.22 9.46
N TYR A 1146 -19.30 -30.48 9.13
CA TYR A 1146 -19.94 -31.80 9.31
C TYR A 1146 -20.92 -32.17 8.18
N PHE A 1147 -20.89 -33.44 7.76
CA PHE A 1147 -21.97 -34.06 6.97
C PHE A 1147 -22.98 -34.73 7.90
N ILE A 1148 -24.25 -34.31 7.84
CA ILE A 1148 -25.27 -34.67 8.83
C ILE A 1148 -26.46 -35.37 8.16
N PHE A 1149 -26.71 -36.64 8.50
CA PHE A 1149 -27.88 -37.39 8.04
C PHE A 1149 -28.98 -37.47 9.12
N ASP A 1150 -30.21 -37.06 8.81
CA ASP A 1150 -31.30 -36.88 9.79
C ASP A 1150 -32.40 -37.97 9.78
N ASP A 1151 -33.24 -38.01 10.84
CA ASP A 1151 -34.37 -38.97 10.98
C ASP A 1151 -35.50 -38.75 9.92
N ASN A 1152 -35.39 -37.78 9.01
CA ASN A 1152 -36.29 -37.56 7.87
C ASN A 1152 -35.69 -38.00 6.52
N ASN A 1153 -34.55 -38.70 6.55
CA ASN A 1153 -33.77 -39.15 5.40
C ASN A 1153 -33.10 -38.01 4.61
N LYS A 1154 -32.69 -36.91 5.26
CA LYS A 1154 -31.95 -35.83 4.60
C LYS A 1154 -30.46 -35.86 4.94
N LEU A 1155 -29.62 -35.73 3.92
CA LEU A 1155 -28.21 -35.38 4.02
C LEU A 1155 -28.06 -33.86 3.96
N TRP A 1156 -27.38 -33.30 4.95
CA TRP A 1156 -27.00 -31.90 5.06
C TRP A 1156 -25.48 -31.79 5.08
N TYR A 1157 -24.95 -30.69 4.56
CA TYR A 1157 -23.62 -30.20 4.89
C TYR A 1157 -23.78 -28.99 5.80
N ASP A 1158 -22.96 -28.90 6.84
CA ASP A 1158 -22.94 -27.79 7.79
C ASP A 1158 -21.49 -27.30 7.89
N SER A 1159 -21.24 -26.07 7.44
CA SER A 1159 -19.87 -25.54 7.29
C SER A 1159 -19.24 -25.02 8.59
N ASN A 1160 -20.02 -24.84 9.66
CA ASN A 1160 -19.53 -24.29 10.94
C ASN A 1160 -19.95 -25.10 12.19
N GLY A 1161 -20.91 -26.02 12.09
CA GLY A 1161 -21.21 -27.02 13.11
C GLY A 1161 -21.85 -26.53 14.42
N ASP A 1162 -21.84 -25.22 14.68
CA ASP A 1162 -22.16 -24.63 15.99
C ASP A 1162 -23.42 -23.72 16.03
N GLN A 1163 -23.87 -23.18 14.90
CA GLN A 1163 -24.91 -22.13 14.83
C GLN A 1163 -25.82 -22.24 13.60
N VAL A 1164 -27.11 -21.95 13.79
CA VAL A 1164 -28.09 -21.79 12.69
C VAL A 1164 -27.65 -20.70 11.69
N GLY A 1165 -27.11 -21.11 10.54
CA GLY A 1165 -26.74 -20.20 9.46
C GLY A 1165 -25.93 -20.84 8.31
N GLY A 1166 -25.07 -21.82 8.59
CA GLY A 1166 -24.18 -22.45 7.60
C GLY A 1166 -24.62 -23.79 7.02
N GLN A 1167 -25.89 -24.20 7.22
CA GLN A 1167 -26.38 -25.53 6.87
C GLN A 1167 -27.13 -25.59 5.52
N THR A 1168 -26.58 -26.35 4.57
CA THR A 1168 -27.14 -26.62 3.24
C THR A 1168 -27.70 -28.04 3.17
N MET A 1169 -28.88 -28.22 2.57
CA MET A 1169 -29.41 -29.57 2.31
C MET A 1169 -28.89 -30.07 0.97
N ILE A 1170 -28.03 -31.09 0.98
CA ILE A 1170 -27.52 -31.71 -0.25
C ILE A 1170 -28.63 -32.52 -0.92
N ALA A 1171 -29.18 -33.51 -0.20
CA ALA A 1171 -30.08 -34.50 -0.78
C ALA A 1171 -31.10 -35.08 0.21
N GLN A 1172 -32.26 -35.51 -0.29
CA GLN A 1172 -33.25 -36.30 0.41
C GLN A 1172 -33.37 -37.71 -0.20
N ILE A 1173 -33.13 -38.76 0.60
CA ILE A 1173 -33.30 -40.15 0.19
C ILE A 1173 -34.79 -40.55 0.30
N ALA A 1174 -35.53 -40.43 -0.81
CA ALA A 1174 -36.97 -40.69 -0.88
C ALA A 1174 -37.31 -42.20 -0.82
N SER A 1175 -36.41 -43.04 -1.32
CA SER A 1175 -36.38 -44.49 -1.07
C SER A 1175 -34.93 -44.96 -1.11
N GLY A 1176 -34.59 -45.99 -0.32
CA GLY A 1176 -33.23 -46.48 -0.22
C GLY A 1176 -32.95 -47.24 1.06
N ASP A 1177 -31.66 -47.43 1.35
CA ASP A 1177 -31.13 -47.61 2.70
C ASP A 1177 -30.66 -46.23 3.24
N ASP A 1178 -30.25 -46.16 4.51
CA ASP A 1178 -29.77 -44.92 5.14
C ASP A 1178 -28.32 -44.60 4.69
N VAL A 1179 -27.96 -43.31 4.53
CA VAL A 1179 -26.58 -42.87 4.19
C VAL A 1179 -25.66 -43.04 5.41
N ASN A 1180 -24.41 -43.42 5.19
CA ASN A 1180 -23.36 -43.46 6.22
C ASN A 1180 -21.99 -42.98 5.72
N SER A 1181 -21.00 -42.93 6.62
CA SER A 1181 -19.63 -42.47 6.34
C SER A 1181 -18.91 -43.22 5.23
N ASP A 1182 -19.24 -44.51 5.02
CA ASP A 1182 -18.63 -45.33 3.97
C ASP A 1182 -19.25 -45.04 2.57
N ASP A 1183 -20.29 -44.19 2.50
CA ASP A 1183 -20.98 -43.76 1.27
C ASP A 1183 -20.64 -42.31 0.86
N ILE A 1184 -19.61 -41.68 1.44
CA ILE A 1184 -19.16 -40.31 1.14
C ILE A 1184 -17.68 -40.34 0.72
N SER A 1185 -17.34 -39.58 -0.32
CA SER A 1185 -16.00 -39.44 -0.87
C SER A 1185 -15.71 -38.02 -1.34
N PHE A 1186 -14.43 -37.69 -1.44
CA PHE A 1186 -13.88 -36.41 -1.89
C PHE A 1186 -12.76 -36.69 -2.91
N ALA A 1187 -12.29 -35.64 -3.59
CA ALA A 1187 -11.11 -35.65 -4.48
C ALA A 1187 -9.80 -36.09 -3.78
#